data_AF-A0A7X8MQK5-F1
#
_entry.id   AF-A0A7X8MQK5-F1
#
_cell.length_a   1.000
_cell.length_b   1.000
_cell.length_c   1.000
_cell.angle_alpha   90.00
_cell.angle_beta   90.00
_cell.angle_gamma   90.00
#
_symmetry.space_group_name_H-M   'P 1'
#
loop_
_entity.id
_entity.type
_entity.pdbx_description
1 polymer ?
#
loop_
_entity_poly.entity_id
_entity_poly.type
_entity_poly.pdbx_seq_one_letter_code
_entity_poly.pdbx_strand_id
1 'polypeptide(L)'
;MLQENFNNLMENVNCFLPAGAELIYLTYPKKEPALILADFHRDNELELVVAYKLQQTPYISIFKQLGNQWKIVSTVQGKGYNLLYFKALNISSEKYKDLVIGWQLEAKWALLTIYQWTGKELKELSPPNIYYSKMDIEDMPSDKGCDGNLEIALWSKLSGNGYKTEIYRWHKDKLVPAPDVYPYYFKKVSRYYQSMVKESPYVDFYWYQLSEAQFKAGLFHQALQSVDTALSLHLIYTSKEKLMALKKQILLKIDSKAINLYKAPVRTSSGKKYGYIDNTGRFAIKPQFAEAMDFQTNGLAVVQLNNLYGLINTSGNFIVEPKYSYISDFSEGLAVAINNGSFLVLNEEGKILTSKAYNYISLYKDGRALFSQADENNRFLYGYLDKEGKEVIPAKYISGSDFVDGKALVQISQEEFALIDRDGNLLYSYNYPFVGHLGQGFLSFKESPSGKFGYIRESGEIAIPAQYSSLQAFKNGRAVVNLSESFPESKYGLIDTKGQFIIEAIYNDIIILNENRIAVGKAIDDQKPYYGSIYALTDKDGNFLTDFKYYNISDFKDGIASVYDDKYTFFINSQGKEMKDLTIVEGSGSLSIIDSLIQADIDQRLSYFSRSGKLLWEENKVIPLGKDHKVVVKKYKPNKDYLVYYPRIEGFVDKDIERTVNNKLKELSAVKPIKSSIQLDYSYTGDFNIQFYKNNLLVLELYGYNYPFGAAHGMPSENYVHINLVSGEFYRLENLFKAGSHYVKILSTIIEEEIKNNPDYSYVFPDAYTGIKEDQPFYLDEDNLYIYFQPYEIGPYAAGFPTFKIPFLDIMDIIHTEGSFWKAFKE
;
A
#
# COMPACT_ATOMS: atom_id res chain seq x y z
N MET A 1 43.13 -39.90 -22.19
CA MET A 1 42.54 -40.93 -21.31
C MET A 1 41.01 -41.03 -21.37
N LEU A 2 40.19 -40.20 -20.68
CA LEU A 2 38.71 -40.39 -20.69
C LEU A 2 38.09 -40.28 -22.11
N GLN A 3 38.57 -39.34 -22.92
CA GLN A 3 38.06 -39.12 -24.28
C GLN A 3 38.57 -40.16 -25.29
N GLU A 4 39.79 -40.68 -25.13
CA GLU A 4 40.31 -41.83 -25.89
C GLU A 4 39.58 -43.13 -25.52
N ASN A 5 39.28 -43.34 -24.24
CA ASN A 5 38.46 -44.47 -23.78
C ASN A 5 37.03 -44.39 -24.32
N PHE A 6 36.42 -43.19 -24.40
CA PHE A 6 35.09 -43.00 -24.97
C PHE A 6 35.06 -43.29 -26.48
N ASN A 7 36.07 -42.86 -27.23
CA ASN A 7 36.18 -43.16 -28.67
C ASN A 7 36.38 -44.66 -28.93
N ASN A 8 37.18 -45.34 -28.11
CA ASN A 8 37.37 -46.80 -28.18
C ASN A 8 36.09 -47.58 -27.80
N LEU A 9 35.34 -47.07 -26.81
CA LEU A 9 34.03 -47.60 -26.42
C LEU A 9 33.02 -47.46 -27.56
N MET A 10 33.07 -46.33 -28.28
CA MET A 10 32.23 -46.05 -29.45
C MET A 10 32.48 -47.02 -30.60
N GLU A 11 33.74 -47.38 -30.87
CA GLU A 11 34.09 -48.35 -31.91
C GLU A 11 33.66 -49.78 -31.56
N ASN A 12 33.61 -50.11 -30.27
CA ASN A 12 33.34 -51.47 -29.78
C ASN A 12 31.95 -51.67 -29.15
N VAL A 13 31.07 -50.66 -29.17
CA VAL A 13 29.77 -50.72 -28.47
C VAL A 13 28.91 -51.91 -28.90
N ASN A 14 28.97 -52.26 -30.18
CA ASN A 14 28.20 -53.37 -30.74
C ASN A 14 28.61 -54.74 -30.17
N CYS A 15 29.82 -54.87 -29.62
CA CYS A 15 30.34 -56.14 -29.10
C CYS A 15 29.67 -56.59 -27.80
N PHE A 16 28.98 -55.69 -27.09
CA PHE A 16 28.33 -55.99 -25.81
C PHE A 16 26.84 -55.64 -25.78
N LEU A 17 26.25 -55.25 -26.91
CA LEU A 17 24.81 -55.16 -27.05
C LEU A 17 24.17 -56.56 -27.20
N PRO A 18 22.87 -56.72 -26.89
CA PRO A 18 22.16 -57.97 -27.17
C PRO A 18 22.28 -58.37 -28.66
N ALA A 19 22.34 -59.67 -28.94
CA ALA A 19 22.42 -60.16 -30.31
C ALA A 19 21.23 -59.65 -31.15
N GLY A 20 21.53 -59.06 -32.31
CA GLY A 20 20.52 -58.45 -33.19
C GLY A 20 20.09 -57.03 -32.79
N ALA A 21 20.76 -56.41 -31.82
CA ALA A 21 20.52 -55.01 -31.46
C ALA A 21 21.22 -54.04 -32.44
N GLU A 22 20.54 -52.95 -32.77
CA GLU A 22 21.05 -51.85 -33.59
C GLU A 22 21.13 -50.56 -32.77
N LEU A 23 22.28 -49.88 -32.78
CA LEU A 23 22.45 -48.62 -32.03
C LEU A 23 21.51 -47.53 -32.56
N ILE A 24 20.87 -46.78 -31.64
CA ILE A 24 20.07 -45.61 -32.00
C ILE A 24 20.99 -44.42 -32.25
N TYR A 25 20.72 -43.65 -33.30
CA TYR A 25 21.40 -42.39 -33.59
C TYR A 25 20.42 -41.22 -33.48
N LEU A 26 20.78 -40.21 -32.68
CA LEU A 26 20.16 -38.89 -32.74
C LEU A 26 20.44 -38.28 -34.12
N THR A 27 19.45 -37.60 -34.69
CA THR A 27 19.56 -37.02 -36.05
C THR A 27 19.60 -35.50 -36.07
N TYR A 28 19.39 -34.86 -34.91
CA TYR A 28 19.39 -33.41 -34.74
C TYR A 28 20.10 -33.03 -33.43
N PRO A 29 20.96 -32.00 -33.41
CA PRO A 29 21.37 -31.15 -34.54
C PRO A 29 22.38 -31.82 -35.48
N LYS A 30 22.96 -32.97 -35.11
CA LYS A 30 23.88 -33.76 -35.94
C LYS A 30 23.65 -35.26 -35.70
N LYS A 31 24.06 -36.09 -36.65
CA LYS A 31 23.98 -37.56 -36.50
C LYS A 31 24.99 -38.02 -35.46
N GLU A 32 24.52 -38.49 -34.30
CA GLU A 32 25.38 -39.00 -33.24
C GLU A 32 24.77 -40.22 -32.54
N PRO A 33 25.58 -41.18 -32.12
CA PRO A 33 25.14 -42.34 -31.35
C PRO A 33 24.48 -41.90 -30.04
N ALA A 34 23.34 -42.51 -29.69
CA ALA A 34 22.66 -42.27 -28.42
C ALA A 34 23.36 -43.04 -27.30
N LEU A 35 24.51 -42.52 -26.89
CA LEU A 35 25.41 -43.12 -25.92
C LEU A 35 25.91 -42.05 -24.95
N ILE A 36 25.85 -42.33 -23.65
CA ILE A 36 26.30 -41.44 -22.57
C ILE A 36 27.22 -42.21 -21.65
N LEU A 37 28.38 -41.64 -21.35
CA LEU A 37 29.26 -42.12 -20.29
C LEU A 37 29.28 -41.07 -19.18
N ALA A 38 28.72 -41.39 -18.02
CA ALA A 38 28.66 -40.46 -16.90
C ALA A 38 28.56 -41.21 -15.58
N ASP A 39 29.05 -40.58 -14.52
CA ASP A 39 28.76 -40.99 -13.15
C ASP A 39 27.40 -40.38 -12.76
N PHE A 40 26.35 -41.21 -12.71
CA PHE A 40 24.99 -40.75 -12.44
C PHE A 40 24.72 -40.54 -10.95
N HIS A 41 25.41 -41.27 -10.07
CA HIS A 41 25.11 -41.34 -8.63
C HIS A 41 26.28 -40.99 -7.70
N ARG A 42 27.36 -40.43 -8.27
CA ARG A 42 28.59 -39.95 -7.60
C ARG A 42 29.31 -41.02 -6.77
N ASP A 43 29.34 -42.25 -7.26
CA ASP A 43 30.14 -43.34 -6.66
C ASP A 43 31.59 -43.38 -7.20
N ASN A 44 31.97 -42.42 -8.06
CA ASN A 44 33.23 -42.38 -8.82
C ASN A 44 33.39 -43.53 -9.83
N GLU A 45 32.33 -44.28 -10.13
CA GLU A 45 32.29 -45.23 -11.23
C GLU A 45 31.50 -44.60 -12.40
N LEU A 46 31.95 -44.85 -13.64
CA LEU A 46 31.23 -44.38 -14.82
C LEU A 46 30.24 -45.44 -15.26
N GLU A 47 28.97 -45.05 -15.40
CA GLU A 47 27.99 -45.83 -16.12
C GLU A 47 27.99 -45.49 -17.60
N LEU A 48 27.93 -46.54 -18.42
CA LEU A 48 27.65 -46.41 -19.84
C LEU A 48 26.16 -46.61 -20.09
N VAL A 49 25.47 -45.60 -20.59
CA VAL A 49 24.07 -45.68 -21.01
C VAL A 49 24.00 -45.75 -22.53
N VAL A 50 23.37 -46.79 -23.05
CA VAL A 50 23.25 -47.01 -24.49
C VAL A 50 21.79 -47.17 -24.88
N ALA A 51 21.35 -46.41 -25.89
CA ALA A 51 20.06 -46.62 -26.52
C ALA A 51 20.22 -47.44 -27.82
N TYR A 52 19.45 -48.52 -27.94
CA TYR A 52 19.48 -49.43 -29.08
C TYR A 52 18.08 -49.93 -29.43
N LYS A 53 17.92 -50.52 -30.61
CA LYS A 53 16.70 -51.21 -31.04
C LYS A 53 16.93 -52.70 -31.07
N LEU A 54 15.97 -53.47 -30.58
CA LEU A 54 15.91 -54.91 -30.78
C LEU A 54 14.54 -55.24 -31.38
N GLN A 55 14.51 -55.85 -32.56
CA GLN A 55 13.27 -56.12 -33.31
C GLN A 55 12.39 -54.86 -33.47
N GLN A 56 13.01 -53.73 -33.88
CA GLN A 56 12.36 -52.41 -34.01
C GLN A 56 11.88 -51.74 -32.71
N THR A 57 11.96 -52.41 -31.57
CA THR A 57 11.59 -51.83 -30.27
C THR A 57 12.81 -51.15 -29.64
N PRO A 58 12.73 -49.86 -29.27
CA PRO A 58 13.85 -49.20 -28.62
C PRO A 58 13.98 -49.60 -27.15
N TYR A 59 15.21 -49.67 -26.69
CA TYR A 59 15.60 -49.95 -25.31
C TYR A 59 16.70 -48.99 -24.89
N ILE A 60 16.76 -48.69 -23.60
CA ILE A 60 17.88 -48.01 -22.97
C ILE A 60 18.42 -48.95 -21.90
N SER A 61 19.71 -49.24 -21.96
CA SER A 61 20.40 -50.04 -20.95
C SER A 61 21.53 -49.26 -20.31
N ILE A 62 21.69 -49.48 -19.01
CA ILE A 62 22.84 -49.07 -18.23
C ILE A 62 23.81 -50.24 -18.15
N PHE A 63 25.06 -49.97 -18.44
CA PHE A 63 26.18 -50.89 -18.32
C PHE A 63 27.14 -50.40 -17.24
N LYS A 64 27.61 -51.33 -16.41
CA LYS A 64 28.75 -51.12 -15.50
C LYS A 64 29.93 -51.99 -15.94
N GLN A 65 31.13 -51.48 -15.73
CA GLN A 65 32.36 -52.22 -16.01
C GLN A 65 32.67 -53.16 -14.84
N LEU A 66 32.70 -54.46 -15.11
CA LEU A 66 33.06 -55.50 -14.13
C LEU A 66 34.29 -56.25 -14.65
N GLY A 67 35.47 -55.86 -14.15
CA GLY A 67 36.76 -56.29 -14.70
C GLY A 67 37.00 -55.70 -16.09
N ASN A 68 37.29 -56.55 -17.09
CA ASN A 68 37.50 -56.15 -18.49
C ASN A 68 36.22 -56.24 -19.35
N GLN A 69 35.04 -56.42 -18.75
CA GLN A 69 33.78 -56.58 -19.48
C GLN A 69 32.72 -55.57 -19.03
N TRP A 70 31.92 -55.08 -19.99
CA TRP A 70 30.71 -54.30 -19.73
C TRP A 70 29.52 -55.23 -19.55
N LYS A 71 28.78 -55.08 -18.45
CA LYS A 71 27.55 -55.85 -18.19
C LYS A 71 26.36 -54.92 -18.01
N ILE A 72 25.23 -55.32 -18.59
CA ILE A 72 23.94 -54.65 -18.38
C ILE A 72 23.53 -54.82 -16.91
N VAL A 73 23.25 -53.72 -16.24
CA VAL A 73 22.74 -53.69 -14.85
C VAL A 73 21.29 -53.24 -14.76
N SER A 74 20.78 -52.53 -15.78
CA SER A 74 19.37 -52.16 -15.88
C SER A 74 18.99 -51.90 -17.33
N THR A 75 17.74 -52.18 -17.67
CA THR A 75 17.18 -51.94 -19.01
C THR A 75 15.76 -51.43 -18.87
N VAL A 76 15.41 -50.40 -19.64
CA VAL A 76 14.04 -49.91 -19.80
C VAL A 76 13.62 -50.02 -21.27
N GLN A 77 12.41 -50.48 -21.50
CA GLN A 77 11.79 -50.45 -22.83
C GLN A 77 11.36 -49.02 -23.14
N GLY A 78 11.68 -48.55 -24.33
CA GLY A 78 11.37 -47.21 -24.79
C GLY A 78 9.91 -47.01 -25.18
N LYS A 79 9.46 -45.76 -25.13
CA LYS A 79 8.06 -45.36 -25.34
C LYS A 79 7.75 -44.88 -26.77
N GLY A 80 8.72 -44.89 -27.67
CA GLY A 80 8.59 -44.39 -29.05
C GLY A 80 9.24 -45.31 -30.07
N TYR A 81 9.53 -44.80 -31.28
CA TYR A 81 10.27 -45.54 -32.31
C TYR A 81 11.71 -45.05 -32.50
N ASN A 82 12.06 -43.88 -31.96
CA ASN A 82 13.41 -43.30 -32.00
C ASN A 82 13.63 -42.28 -30.88
N LEU A 83 14.77 -41.59 -30.86
CA LEU A 83 15.11 -40.53 -29.90
C LEU A 83 15.35 -39.17 -30.60
N LEU A 84 14.72 -38.10 -30.08
CA LEU A 84 15.01 -36.70 -30.45
C LEU A 84 15.96 -36.00 -29.47
N TYR A 85 16.07 -36.51 -28.24
CA TYR A 85 16.93 -35.95 -27.21
C TYR A 85 17.44 -37.05 -26.30
N PHE A 86 18.71 -37.00 -25.93
CA PHE A 86 19.34 -37.99 -25.06
C PHE A 86 20.56 -37.37 -24.38
N LYS A 87 20.42 -36.93 -23.11
CA LYS A 87 21.52 -36.34 -22.34
C LYS A 87 21.43 -36.70 -20.86
N ALA A 88 22.58 -36.65 -20.16
CA ALA A 88 22.65 -36.69 -18.70
C ALA A 88 22.83 -35.27 -18.15
N LEU A 89 21.89 -34.83 -17.32
CA LEU A 89 21.79 -33.45 -16.81
C LEU A 89 21.38 -33.45 -15.33
N ASN A 90 21.77 -32.41 -14.59
CA ASN A 90 21.38 -32.22 -13.20
C ASN A 90 20.01 -31.52 -13.13
N ILE A 91 18.91 -32.25 -13.34
CA ILE A 91 17.55 -31.68 -13.34
C ILE A 91 16.92 -31.75 -11.96
N SER A 92 16.92 -32.93 -11.35
CA SER A 92 16.27 -33.21 -10.08
C SER A 92 17.13 -32.85 -8.86
N SER A 93 18.45 -32.74 -9.08
CA SER A 93 19.43 -32.47 -8.03
C SER A 93 20.74 -31.91 -8.61
N GLU A 94 21.37 -31.00 -7.87
CA GLU A 94 22.76 -30.58 -8.15
C GLU A 94 23.79 -31.70 -7.93
N LYS A 95 23.43 -32.74 -7.18
CA LYS A 95 24.34 -33.82 -6.78
C LYS A 95 24.39 -34.95 -7.79
N TYR A 96 23.27 -35.32 -8.39
CA TYR A 96 23.16 -36.51 -9.24
C TYR A 96 22.71 -36.12 -10.64
N LYS A 97 23.13 -36.89 -11.64
CA LYS A 97 22.67 -36.69 -13.02
C LYS A 97 21.40 -37.49 -13.25
N ASP A 98 20.46 -36.89 -13.93
CA ASP A 98 19.27 -37.54 -14.47
C ASP A 98 19.45 -37.79 -15.96
N LEU A 99 18.91 -38.89 -16.44
CA LEU A 99 18.83 -39.22 -17.85
C LEU A 99 17.58 -38.55 -18.44
N VAL A 100 17.79 -37.56 -19.29
CA VAL A 100 16.73 -36.81 -19.99
C VAL A 100 16.60 -37.33 -21.41
N ILE A 101 15.40 -37.81 -21.73
CA ILE A 101 15.10 -38.49 -22.99
C ILE A 101 13.90 -37.82 -23.67
N GLY A 102 14.02 -37.62 -24.98
CA GLY A 102 12.92 -37.28 -25.87
C GLY A 102 12.55 -38.46 -26.75
N TRP A 103 11.53 -39.23 -26.37
CA TRP A 103 11.04 -40.35 -27.17
C TRP A 103 10.31 -39.85 -28.40
N GLN A 104 10.85 -40.09 -29.58
CA GLN A 104 10.20 -39.74 -30.84
C GLN A 104 9.00 -40.67 -31.06
N LEU A 105 7.80 -40.10 -31.04
CA LEU A 105 6.55 -40.83 -31.27
C LEU A 105 6.07 -40.69 -32.71
N GLU A 106 6.23 -39.50 -33.27
CA GLU A 106 5.92 -39.19 -34.66
C GLU A 106 7.00 -38.27 -35.26
N ALA A 107 6.85 -37.85 -36.52
CA ALA A 107 7.81 -36.96 -37.17
C ALA A 107 7.95 -35.59 -36.47
N LYS A 108 6.91 -35.13 -35.74
CA LYS A 108 6.84 -33.75 -35.22
C LYS A 108 6.86 -33.62 -33.69
N TRP A 109 6.68 -34.72 -32.95
CA TRP A 109 6.52 -34.70 -31.49
C TRP A 109 7.35 -35.78 -30.79
N ALA A 110 7.93 -35.40 -29.65
CA ALA A 110 8.54 -36.32 -28.71
C ALA A 110 7.90 -36.23 -27.33
N LEU A 111 7.87 -37.36 -26.62
CA LEU A 111 7.53 -37.45 -25.21
C LEU A 111 8.79 -37.22 -24.38
N LEU A 112 8.76 -36.23 -23.49
CA LEU A 112 9.80 -36.00 -22.50
C LEU A 112 9.72 -37.06 -21.40
N THR A 113 10.85 -37.68 -21.09
CA THR A 113 11.00 -38.57 -19.94
C THR A 113 12.29 -38.26 -19.20
N ILE A 114 12.21 -38.20 -17.87
CA ILE A 114 13.36 -37.97 -17.00
C ILE A 114 13.50 -39.21 -16.11
N TYR A 115 14.66 -39.85 -16.13
CA TYR A 115 14.96 -40.98 -15.25
C TYR A 115 16.08 -40.65 -14.27
N GLN A 116 15.96 -41.18 -13.07
CA GLN A 116 17.02 -41.21 -12.08
C GLN A 116 17.58 -42.63 -11.97
N TRP A 117 18.90 -42.76 -11.97
CA TRP A 117 19.56 -44.02 -11.66
C TRP A 117 19.67 -44.20 -10.14
N THR A 118 19.13 -45.29 -9.60
CA THR A 118 19.14 -45.57 -8.15
C THR A 118 20.33 -46.43 -7.69
N GLY A 119 21.25 -46.78 -8.60
CA GLY A 119 22.25 -47.83 -8.38
C GLY A 119 21.73 -49.25 -8.65
N LYS A 120 20.41 -49.42 -8.79
CA LYS A 120 19.75 -50.72 -9.08
C LYS A 120 18.85 -50.65 -10.31
N GLU A 121 18.10 -49.57 -10.46
CA GLU A 121 17.13 -49.40 -11.54
C GLU A 121 17.03 -47.95 -12.03
N LEU A 122 16.57 -47.78 -13.27
CA LEU A 122 16.15 -46.49 -13.82
C LEU A 122 14.72 -46.17 -13.33
N LYS A 123 14.62 -45.28 -12.34
CA LYS A 123 13.33 -44.78 -11.82
C LYS A 123 12.85 -43.58 -12.63
N GLU A 124 11.66 -43.67 -13.21
CA GLU A 124 11.06 -42.53 -13.93
C GLU A 124 10.60 -41.45 -12.96
N LEU A 125 10.99 -40.21 -13.24
CA LEU A 125 10.66 -39.01 -12.45
C LEU A 125 9.63 -38.10 -13.14
N SER A 126 9.55 -38.11 -14.47
CA SER A 126 8.72 -37.19 -15.23
C SER A 126 7.21 -37.42 -15.06
N PRO A 127 6.37 -36.37 -15.05
CA PRO A 127 4.92 -36.51 -15.17
C PRO A 127 4.52 -37.21 -16.49
N PRO A 128 3.43 -37.99 -16.53
CA PRO A 128 2.97 -38.59 -17.77
C PRO A 128 2.55 -37.51 -18.78
N ASN A 129 2.75 -37.77 -20.08
CA ASN A 129 2.18 -37.00 -21.19
C ASN A 129 2.74 -35.58 -21.44
N ILE A 130 4.01 -35.31 -21.15
CA ILE A 130 4.66 -34.06 -21.55
C ILE A 130 5.25 -34.18 -22.96
N TYR A 131 4.57 -33.57 -23.94
CA TYR A 131 4.99 -33.60 -25.34
C TYR A 131 5.62 -32.27 -25.78
N TYR A 132 6.62 -32.36 -26.65
CA TYR A 132 7.28 -31.19 -27.23
C TYR A 132 7.72 -31.43 -28.67
N SER A 133 8.06 -30.34 -29.36
CA SER A 133 8.61 -30.35 -30.73
C SER A 133 10.02 -29.77 -30.79
N LYS A 134 10.33 -28.80 -29.92
CA LYS A 134 11.69 -28.35 -29.63
C LYS A 134 11.84 -28.19 -28.12
N MET A 135 13.05 -28.35 -27.62
CA MET A 135 13.36 -28.23 -26.21
C MET A 135 14.70 -27.54 -26.04
N ASP A 136 14.73 -26.55 -25.14
CA ASP A 136 15.96 -25.97 -24.63
C ASP A 136 16.06 -26.28 -23.14
N ILE A 137 17.27 -26.57 -22.67
CA ILE A 137 17.56 -26.78 -21.25
C ILE A 137 18.80 -25.96 -20.91
N GLU A 138 18.65 -25.01 -19.98
CA GLU A 138 19.69 -24.10 -19.52
C GLU A 138 19.37 -23.58 -18.12
N ASP A 139 20.38 -23.09 -17.39
CA ASP A 139 20.22 -22.35 -16.13
C ASP A 139 19.79 -20.93 -16.49
N MET A 140 18.48 -20.66 -16.41
CA MET A 140 17.90 -19.41 -16.86
C MET A 140 17.98 -18.37 -15.74
N PRO A 141 18.61 -17.20 -15.97
CA PRO A 141 18.70 -16.19 -14.93
C PRO A 141 17.32 -15.58 -14.61
N SER A 142 17.01 -15.52 -13.32
CA SER A 142 15.93 -14.68 -12.76
C SER A 142 16.44 -13.26 -12.51
N ASP A 143 15.62 -12.40 -11.88
CA ASP A 143 16.05 -11.08 -11.40
C ASP A 143 17.17 -11.16 -10.34
N LYS A 144 17.41 -12.34 -9.75
CA LYS A 144 18.50 -12.61 -8.81
C LYS A 144 19.74 -13.22 -9.47
N GLY A 145 19.72 -13.41 -10.79
CA GLY A 145 20.74 -14.14 -11.54
C GLY A 145 20.41 -15.64 -11.68
N CYS A 146 21.40 -16.39 -12.17
CA CYS A 146 21.39 -17.86 -12.26
C CYS A 146 21.49 -18.47 -10.86
N ASP A 147 20.74 -19.55 -10.62
CA ASP A 147 20.67 -20.20 -9.31
C ASP A 147 21.30 -21.61 -9.31
N GLY A 148 21.86 -22.05 -10.44
CA GLY A 148 22.45 -23.38 -10.61
C GLY A 148 21.44 -24.46 -10.99
N ASN A 149 20.14 -24.18 -10.94
CA ASN A 149 19.10 -25.12 -11.34
C ASN A 149 18.81 -24.99 -12.85
N LEU A 150 18.52 -26.12 -13.50
CA LEU A 150 18.21 -26.12 -14.93
C LEU A 150 16.69 -25.97 -15.17
N GLU A 151 16.32 -25.01 -16.01
CA GLU A 151 14.98 -24.88 -16.57
C GLU A 151 14.86 -25.59 -17.92
N ILE A 152 13.66 -26.12 -18.17
CA ILE A 152 13.29 -26.80 -19.40
C ILE A 152 12.24 -25.94 -20.12
N ALA A 153 12.62 -25.35 -21.25
CA ALA A 153 11.70 -24.68 -22.15
C ALA A 153 11.22 -25.63 -23.25
N LEU A 154 9.92 -25.88 -23.27
CA LEU A 154 9.26 -26.77 -24.22
C LEU A 154 8.49 -25.96 -25.26
N TRP A 155 8.75 -26.23 -26.53
CA TRP A 155 8.06 -25.64 -27.67
C TRP A 155 7.16 -26.71 -28.29
N SER A 156 5.86 -26.60 -28.08
CA SER A 156 4.86 -27.55 -28.56
C SER A 156 4.22 -27.03 -29.83
N LYS A 157 4.33 -27.78 -30.93
CA LYS A 157 3.78 -27.38 -32.23
C LYS A 157 2.28 -27.15 -32.12
N LEU A 158 1.81 -26.04 -32.68
CA LEU A 158 0.39 -25.76 -32.86
C LEU A 158 0.03 -25.95 -34.33
N SER A 159 0.06 -24.89 -35.14
CA SER A 159 -0.22 -24.93 -36.58
C SER A 159 0.85 -24.18 -37.38
N GLY A 160 1.07 -24.58 -38.65
CA GLY A 160 2.05 -23.94 -39.52
C GLY A 160 3.45 -23.93 -38.92
N ASN A 161 4.04 -22.75 -38.73
CA ASN A 161 5.31 -22.57 -38.01
C ASN A 161 5.12 -22.03 -36.57
N GLY A 162 3.89 -22.12 -36.03
CA GLY A 162 3.53 -21.74 -34.67
C GLY A 162 3.84 -22.78 -33.60
N TYR A 163 4.23 -22.30 -32.41
CA TYR A 163 4.57 -23.09 -31.23
C TYR A 163 4.04 -22.43 -29.95
N LYS A 164 3.42 -23.21 -29.05
CA LYS A 164 3.22 -22.80 -27.66
C LYS A 164 4.53 -23.02 -26.90
N THR A 165 4.97 -22.05 -26.11
CA THR A 165 6.20 -22.19 -25.30
C THR A 165 5.87 -22.16 -23.81
N GLU A 166 6.35 -23.16 -23.08
CA GLU A 166 6.18 -23.31 -21.62
C GLU A 166 7.53 -23.60 -20.98
N ILE A 167 7.79 -23.03 -19.80
CA ILE A 167 9.06 -23.21 -19.08
C ILE A 167 8.78 -23.86 -17.75
N TYR A 168 9.53 -24.92 -17.44
CA TYR A 168 9.41 -25.69 -16.22
C TYR A 168 10.74 -25.75 -15.47
N ARG A 169 10.68 -25.88 -14.15
CA ARG A 169 11.81 -26.31 -13.33
C ARG A 169 11.43 -27.47 -12.44
N TRP A 170 12.43 -28.19 -11.94
CA TRP A 170 12.22 -29.21 -10.93
C TRP A 170 12.01 -28.57 -9.55
N HIS A 171 10.95 -28.95 -8.85
CA HIS A 171 10.71 -28.52 -7.47
C HIS A 171 9.83 -29.53 -6.73
N LYS A 172 10.27 -29.98 -5.55
CA LYS A 172 9.55 -30.95 -4.70
C LYS A 172 9.07 -32.17 -5.48
N ASP A 173 10.01 -32.85 -6.13
CA ASP A 173 9.82 -34.10 -6.87
C ASP A 173 8.88 -34.04 -8.09
N LYS A 174 8.69 -32.85 -8.68
CA LYS A 174 7.93 -32.68 -9.92
C LYS A 174 8.40 -31.47 -10.73
N LEU A 175 8.04 -31.46 -12.01
CA LEU A 175 8.15 -30.27 -12.85
C LEU A 175 7.03 -29.28 -12.51
N VAL A 176 7.40 -28.01 -12.28
CA VAL A 176 6.48 -26.90 -12.03
C VAL A 176 6.80 -25.75 -12.99
N PRO A 177 5.81 -24.92 -13.38
CA PRO A 177 6.08 -23.72 -14.18
C PRO A 177 7.07 -22.78 -13.49
N ALA A 178 7.96 -22.15 -14.26
CA ALA A 178 9.00 -21.23 -13.77
C ALA A 178 8.78 -19.79 -14.31
N PRO A 179 7.77 -19.04 -13.79
CA PRO A 179 7.42 -17.71 -14.31
C PRO A 179 8.49 -16.63 -14.01
N ASP A 180 9.31 -16.83 -12.98
CA ASP A 180 10.38 -15.92 -12.56
C ASP A 180 11.49 -15.77 -13.61
N VAL A 181 11.70 -16.76 -14.47
CA VAL A 181 12.70 -16.70 -15.55
C VAL A 181 12.12 -16.26 -16.90
N TYR A 182 10.81 -16.01 -16.97
CA TYR A 182 10.16 -15.59 -18.21
C TYR A 182 10.77 -14.33 -18.84
N PRO A 183 11.12 -13.27 -18.07
CA PRO A 183 11.73 -12.06 -18.63
C PRO A 183 13.03 -12.31 -19.40
N TYR A 184 13.75 -13.38 -19.08
CA TYR A 184 14.95 -13.80 -19.80
C TYR A 184 14.57 -14.58 -21.06
N TYR A 185 13.93 -15.74 -20.92
CA TYR A 185 13.77 -16.69 -22.02
C TYR A 185 12.75 -16.22 -23.06
N PHE A 186 11.67 -15.54 -22.66
CA PHE A 186 10.67 -15.05 -23.61
C PHE A 186 11.19 -13.92 -24.51
N LYS A 187 12.38 -13.34 -24.27
CA LYS A 187 13.07 -12.51 -25.27
C LYS A 187 13.45 -13.33 -26.51
N LYS A 188 13.87 -14.59 -26.34
CA LYS A 188 14.16 -15.52 -27.45
C LYS A 188 12.87 -15.87 -28.21
N VAL A 189 11.80 -16.16 -27.48
CA VAL A 189 10.47 -16.46 -28.05
C VAL A 189 9.91 -15.26 -28.82
N SER A 190 10.05 -14.06 -28.26
CA SER A 190 9.65 -12.80 -28.91
C SER A 190 10.38 -12.61 -30.25
N ARG A 191 11.71 -12.77 -30.30
CA ARG A 191 12.47 -12.67 -31.57
C ARG A 191 12.04 -13.66 -32.64
N TYR A 192 11.71 -14.89 -32.23
CA TYR A 192 11.15 -15.88 -33.14
C TYR A 192 9.85 -15.36 -33.78
N TYR A 193 8.89 -14.92 -32.96
CA TYR A 193 7.61 -14.43 -33.46
C TYR A 193 7.68 -13.08 -34.17
N GLN A 194 8.66 -12.22 -33.85
CA GLN A 194 8.95 -11.02 -34.63
C GLN A 194 9.31 -11.36 -36.08
N SER A 195 10.08 -12.43 -36.30
CA SER A 195 10.42 -12.92 -37.64
C SER A 195 9.17 -13.47 -38.35
N MET A 196 8.34 -14.20 -37.62
CA MET A 196 7.09 -14.78 -38.14
C MET A 196 6.07 -13.74 -38.59
N VAL A 197 5.83 -12.69 -37.78
CA VAL A 197 4.90 -11.60 -38.17
C VAL A 197 5.47 -10.75 -39.29
N LYS A 198 6.80 -10.66 -39.43
CA LYS A 198 7.44 -9.98 -40.56
C LYS A 198 7.21 -10.73 -41.88
N GLU A 199 7.31 -12.06 -41.86
CA GLU A 199 7.07 -12.91 -43.03
C GLU A 199 5.58 -13.09 -43.35
N SER A 200 4.71 -13.06 -42.33
CA SER A 200 3.28 -13.32 -42.46
C SER A 200 2.46 -12.37 -41.56
N PRO A 201 2.41 -11.07 -41.90
CA PRO A 201 1.82 -10.03 -41.04
C PRO A 201 0.29 -10.12 -40.92
N TYR A 202 -0.37 -10.88 -41.79
CA TYR A 202 -1.84 -11.02 -41.78
C TYR A 202 -2.35 -12.18 -40.91
N VAL A 203 -1.44 -12.96 -40.31
CA VAL A 203 -1.79 -14.11 -39.47
C VAL A 203 -1.95 -13.65 -38.02
N ASP A 204 -3.20 -13.48 -37.57
CA ASP A 204 -3.54 -13.00 -36.23
C ASP A 204 -2.93 -13.86 -35.11
N PHE A 205 -2.81 -15.16 -35.33
CA PHE A 205 -2.18 -16.09 -34.40
C PHE A 205 -0.70 -15.77 -34.12
N TYR A 206 0.09 -15.35 -35.12
CA TYR A 206 1.49 -14.98 -34.89
C TYR A 206 1.60 -13.69 -34.09
N TRP A 207 0.70 -12.73 -34.31
CA TRP A 207 0.63 -11.53 -33.50
C TRP A 207 0.20 -11.80 -32.06
N TYR A 208 -0.73 -12.73 -31.84
CA TYR A 208 -1.08 -13.17 -30.49
C TYR A 208 0.12 -13.78 -29.77
N GLN A 209 0.83 -14.71 -30.41
CA GLN A 209 2.02 -15.34 -29.82
C GLN A 209 3.16 -14.34 -29.57
N LEU A 210 3.36 -13.38 -30.48
CA LEU A 210 4.30 -12.28 -30.30
C LEU A 210 3.94 -11.44 -29.08
N SER A 211 2.66 -11.07 -28.96
CA SER A 211 2.14 -10.27 -27.86
C SER A 211 2.32 -10.95 -26.52
N GLU A 212 1.97 -12.24 -26.43
CA GLU A 212 2.13 -13.04 -25.22
C GLU A 212 3.62 -13.18 -24.85
N ALA A 213 4.49 -13.39 -25.84
CA ALA A 213 5.92 -13.48 -25.61
C ALA A 213 6.52 -12.15 -25.14
N GLN A 214 6.14 -11.02 -25.73
CA GLN A 214 6.56 -9.69 -25.30
C GLN A 214 6.06 -9.37 -23.88
N PHE A 215 4.82 -9.74 -23.55
CA PHE A 215 4.25 -9.59 -22.21
C PHE A 215 5.07 -10.37 -21.17
N LYS A 216 5.31 -11.67 -21.41
CA LYS A 216 6.12 -12.53 -20.53
C LYS A 216 7.58 -12.08 -20.46
N ALA A 217 8.10 -11.43 -21.51
CA ALA A 217 9.43 -10.84 -21.54
C ALA A 217 9.53 -9.48 -20.79
N GLY A 218 8.42 -8.94 -20.28
CA GLY A 218 8.37 -7.62 -19.63
C GLY A 218 8.37 -6.42 -20.59
N LEU A 219 8.13 -6.65 -21.88
CA LEU A 219 8.15 -5.64 -22.95
C LEU A 219 6.74 -5.07 -23.21
N PHE A 220 6.11 -4.51 -22.18
CA PHE A 220 4.66 -4.26 -22.17
C PHE A 220 4.15 -3.31 -23.26
N HIS A 221 4.83 -2.20 -23.56
CA HIS A 221 4.40 -1.30 -24.65
C HIS A 221 4.48 -1.98 -26.03
N GLN A 222 5.50 -2.82 -26.26
CA GLN A 222 5.60 -3.60 -27.49
C GLN A 222 4.48 -4.65 -27.56
N ALA A 223 4.19 -5.28 -26.41
CA ALA A 223 3.08 -6.21 -26.31
C ALA A 223 1.74 -5.53 -26.62
N LEU A 224 1.51 -4.31 -26.11
CA LEU A 224 0.28 -3.55 -26.38
C LEU A 224 0.13 -3.27 -27.89
N GLN A 225 1.20 -2.78 -28.52
CA GLN A 225 1.21 -2.53 -29.98
C GLN A 225 0.93 -3.81 -30.77
N SER A 226 1.53 -4.94 -30.39
CA SER A 226 1.30 -6.23 -31.05
C SER A 226 -0.13 -6.74 -30.86
N VAL A 227 -0.74 -6.55 -29.68
CA VAL A 227 -2.14 -6.93 -29.43
C VAL A 227 -3.10 -6.04 -30.20
N ASP A 228 -2.85 -4.73 -30.25
CA ASP A 228 -3.67 -3.80 -31.03
C ASP A 228 -3.58 -4.12 -32.52
N THR A 229 -2.39 -4.47 -33.00
CA THR A 229 -2.21 -4.96 -34.37
C THR A 229 -3.02 -6.24 -34.60
N ALA A 230 -2.94 -7.23 -33.71
CA ALA A 230 -3.74 -8.45 -33.81
C ALA A 230 -5.25 -8.16 -33.85
N LEU A 231 -5.74 -7.28 -32.98
CA LEU A 231 -7.15 -6.88 -32.90
C LEU A 231 -7.65 -6.14 -34.15
N SER A 232 -6.75 -5.52 -34.91
CA SER A 232 -7.06 -4.83 -36.17
C SER A 232 -7.19 -5.78 -37.37
N LEU A 233 -6.75 -7.03 -37.25
CA LEU A 233 -6.79 -8.04 -38.31
C LEU A 233 -8.14 -8.73 -38.38
N HIS A 234 -8.40 -9.39 -39.52
CA HIS A 234 -9.50 -10.34 -39.62
C HIS A 234 -9.14 -11.62 -38.84
N LEU A 235 -9.77 -11.80 -37.68
CA LEU A 235 -9.44 -12.87 -36.73
C LEU A 235 -9.92 -14.24 -37.24
N ILE A 236 -8.98 -15.08 -37.70
CA ILE A 236 -9.27 -16.43 -38.19
C ILE A 236 -8.91 -17.50 -37.14
N TYR A 237 -7.85 -17.28 -36.36
CA TYR A 237 -7.28 -18.30 -35.47
C TYR A 237 -7.41 -17.98 -33.98
N THR A 238 -7.51 -16.71 -33.62
CA THR A 238 -7.54 -16.22 -32.23
C THR A 238 -8.86 -15.54 -31.93
N SER A 239 -9.48 -15.82 -30.78
CA SER A 239 -10.71 -15.12 -30.41
C SER A 239 -10.42 -13.69 -29.94
N LYS A 240 -11.32 -12.76 -30.27
CA LYS A 240 -11.26 -11.36 -29.80
C LYS A 240 -11.20 -11.27 -28.27
N GLU A 241 -11.91 -12.15 -27.58
CA GLU A 241 -11.94 -12.25 -26.11
C GLU A 241 -10.54 -12.53 -25.53
N LYS A 242 -9.79 -13.47 -26.13
CA LYS A 242 -8.42 -13.77 -25.68
C LYS A 242 -7.48 -12.59 -25.87
N LEU A 243 -7.58 -11.90 -27.00
CA LEU A 243 -6.80 -10.70 -27.27
C LEU A 243 -7.17 -9.55 -26.34
N MET A 244 -8.46 -9.33 -26.06
CA MET A 244 -8.91 -8.32 -25.11
C MET A 244 -8.47 -8.64 -23.67
N ALA A 245 -8.49 -9.92 -23.26
CA ALA A 245 -7.99 -10.35 -21.95
C ALA A 245 -6.48 -10.11 -21.82
N LEU A 246 -5.70 -10.42 -22.87
CA LEU A 246 -4.26 -10.13 -22.90
C LEU A 246 -4.01 -8.61 -22.90
N LYS A 247 -4.79 -7.83 -23.68
CA LYS A 247 -4.71 -6.36 -23.68
C LYS A 247 -4.94 -5.78 -22.29
N LYS A 248 -5.97 -6.26 -21.57
CA LYS A 248 -6.24 -5.84 -20.19
C LYS A 248 -5.06 -6.14 -19.27
N GLN A 249 -4.48 -7.35 -19.35
CA GLN A 249 -3.29 -7.71 -18.56
C GLN A 249 -2.08 -6.82 -18.88
N ILE A 250 -1.87 -6.49 -20.16
CA ILE A 250 -0.78 -5.60 -20.59
C ILE A 250 -1.01 -4.17 -20.06
N LEU A 251 -2.22 -3.63 -20.22
CA LEU A 251 -2.57 -2.28 -19.76
C LEU A 251 -2.39 -2.15 -18.24
N LEU A 252 -2.87 -3.13 -17.46
CA LEU A 252 -2.61 -3.17 -16.02
C LEU A 252 -1.11 -3.12 -15.69
N LYS A 253 -0.25 -3.77 -16.48
CA LYS A 253 1.21 -3.74 -16.28
C LYS A 253 1.86 -2.43 -16.73
N ILE A 254 1.32 -1.78 -17.75
CA ILE A 254 1.75 -0.45 -18.21
C ILE A 254 1.36 0.60 -17.17
N ASP A 255 0.10 0.59 -16.75
CA ASP A 255 -0.44 1.54 -15.77
C ASP A 255 0.17 1.32 -14.37
N SER A 256 0.55 0.08 -14.03
CA SER A 256 1.27 -0.21 -12.77
C SER A 256 2.75 0.18 -12.76
N LYS A 257 3.35 0.59 -13.90
CA LYS A 257 4.74 1.07 -13.93
C LYS A 257 4.80 2.59 -13.89
N ALA A 258 4.92 3.07 -12.65
CA ALA A 258 5.13 4.43 -12.18
C ALA A 258 3.98 5.39 -12.55
N ILE A 259 2.94 5.37 -11.72
CA ILE A 259 2.03 6.51 -11.62
C ILE A 259 2.85 7.66 -11.03
N ASN A 260 3.55 8.38 -11.90
CA ASN A 260 4.42 9.49 -11.53
C ASN A 260 3.59 10.76 -11.28
N LEU A 261 2.52 10.64 -10.49
CA LEU A 261 1.64 11.73 -10.15
C LEU A 261 1.54 11.83 -8.63
N TYR A 262 2.02 12.95 -8.10
CA TYR A 262 2.13 13.17 -6.67
C TYR A 262 1.21 14.30 -6.26
N LYS A 263 0.44 14.10 -5.21
CA LYS A 263 -0.49 15.11 -4.69
C LYS A 263 0.27 16.39 -4.32
N ALA A 264 -0.22 17.53 -4.78
CA ALA A 264 0.41 18.81 -4.56
C ALA A 264 -0.62 19.86 -4.11
N PRO A 265 -0.67 20.20 -2.80
CA PRO A 265 -1.51 21.28 -2.31
C PRO A 265 -0.98 22.67 -2.67
N VAL A 266 -1.89 23.59 -3.00
CA VAL A 266 -1.60 25.00 -3.25
C VAL A 266 -2.57 25.87 -2.45
N ARG A 267 -2.06 26.80 -1.66
CA ARG A 267 -2.84 27.83 -0.99
C ARG A 267 -3.21 28.92 -1.98
N THR A 268 -4.50 29.21 -2.11
CA THR A 268 -5.05 30.25 -3.00
C THR A 268 -5.82 31.29 -2.18
N SER A 269 -6.25 32.38 -2.83
CA SER A 269 -7.16 33.36 -2.21
C SER A 269 -8.56 32.80 -1.91
N SER A 270 -8.88 31.61 -2.41
CA SER A 270 -10.13 30.88 -2.19
C SER A 270 -9.89 29.58 -1.38
N GLY A 271 -8.91 29.60 -0.48
CA GLY A 271 -8.51 28.44 0.32
C GLY A 271 -7.50 27.50 -0.36
N LYS A 272 -7.23 26.37 0.29
CA LYS A 272 -6.30 25.35 -0.20
C LYS A 272 -6.95 24.53 -1.32
N LYS A 273 -6.22 24.32 -2.41
CA LYS A 273 -6.65 23.49 -3.55
C LYS A 273 -5.59 22.43 -3.85
N TYR A 274 -6.01 21.28 -4.34
CA TYR A 274 -5.12 20.17 -4.67
C TYR A 274 -5.08 19.92 -6.16
N GLY A 275 -3.88 19.64 -6.66
CA GLY A 275 -3.59 19.11 -7.99
C GLY A 275 -2.55 18.00 -7.90
N TYR A 276 -2.00 17.60 -9.03
CA TYR A 276 -0.98 16.55 -9.10
C TYR A 276 0.21 16.98 -9.94
N ILE A 277 1.41 16.82 -9.39
CA ILE A 277 2.68 17.10 -10.08
C ILE A 277 3.26 15.82 -10.67
N ASP A 278 4.01 15.97 -11.76
CA ASP A 278 4.85 14.92 -12.31
C ASP A 278 6.17 14.76 -11.53
N ASN A 279 6.99 13.78 -11.92
CA ASN A 279 8.32 13.54 -11.34
C ASN A 279 9.34 14.68 -11.58
N THR A 280 8.98 15.71 -12.35
CA THR A 280 9.80 16.92 -12.54
C THR A 280 9.36 18.07 -11.64
N GLY A 281 8.28 17.89 -10.86
CA GLY A 281 7.69 18.94 -10.01
C GLY A 281 6.68 19.84 -10.72
N ARG A 282 6.30 19.52 -11.97
CA ARG A 282 5.35 20.33 -12.76
C ARG A 282 3.94 19.76 -12.65
N PHE A 283 2.94 20.64 -12.52
CA PHE A 283 1.54 20.21 -12.46
C PHE A 283 1.12 19.53 -13.77
N ALA A 284 0.83 18.24 -13.70
CA ALA A 284 0.14 17.49 -14.76
C ALA A 284 -1.37 17.69 -14.67
N ILE A 285 -1.91 17.75 -13.44
CA ILE A 285 -3.29 18.14 -13.15
C ILE A 285 -3.25 19.39 -12.29
N LYS A 286 -3.82 20.49 -12.78
CA LYS A 286 -3.78 21.78 -12.08
C LYS A 286 -4.55 21.73 -10.75
N PRO A 287 -4.16 22.53 -9.75
CA PRO A 287 -4.91 22.65 -8.51
C PRO A 287 -6.33 23.12 -8.77
N GLN A 288 -7.32 22.29 -8.42
CA GLN A 288 -8.74 22.61 -8.59
C GLN A 288 -9.64 21.91 -7.55
N PHE A 289 -9.17 20.79 -6.99
CA PHE A 289 -9.93 20.00 -6.04
C PHE A 289 -9.87 20.59 -4.63
N ALA A 290 -10.96 20.48 -3.87
CA ALA A 290 -10.99 20.86 -2.47
C ALA A 290 -10.16 19.87 -1.62
N GLU A 291 -10.22 18.58 -1.98
CA GLU A 291 -9.39 17.51 -1.42
C GLU A 291 -8.95 16.54 -2.51
N ALA A 292 -7.83 15.86 -2.27
CA ALA A 292 -7.27 14.87 -3.17
C ALA A 292 -6.55 13.77 -2.38
N MET A 293 -6.77 12.52 -2.76
CA MET A 293 -5.98 11.38 -2.28
C MET A 293 -4.88 11.03 -3.29
N ASP A 294 -3.89 10.25 -2.86
CA ASP A 294 -2.81 9.84 -3.74
C ASP A 294 -3.32 8.88 -4.83
N PHE A 295 -2.67 8.88 -5.98
CA PHE A 295 -2.97 7.87 -6.99
C PHE A 295 -2.59 6.49 -6.49
N GLN A 296 -3.54 5.56 -6.58
CA GLN A 296 -3.36 4.18 -6.17
C GLN A 296 -2.85 3.33 -7.32
N THR A 297 -2.32 2.13 -7.05
CA THR A 297 -1.69 1.27 -8.08
C THR A 297 -2.57 0.89 -9.28
N ASN A 298 -3.89 1.11 -9.18
CA ASN A 298 -4.86 0.95 -10.26
C ASN A 298 -5.02 2.19 -11.17
N GLY A 299 -4.26 3.25 -10.94
CA GLY A 299 -4.29 4.47 -11.76
C GLY A 299 -5.43 5.44 -11.41
N LEU A 300 -6.11 5.23 -10.28
CA LEU A 300 -7.23 6.06 -9.84
C LEU A 300 -6.86 6.89 -8.60
N ALA A 301 -7.46 8.06 -8.48
CA ALA A 301 -7.42 8.87 -7.27
C ALA A 301 -8.83 9.34 -6.90
N VAL A 302 -9.10 9.39 -5.60
CA VAL A 302 -10.31 9.98 -5.03
C VAL A 302 -10.09 11.49 -4.90
N VAL A 303 -11.02 12.30 -5.41
CA VAL A 303 -10.96 13.76 -5.33
C VAL A 303 -12.29 14.34 -4.91
N GLN A 304 -12.24 15.49 -4.22
CA GLN A 304 -13.43 16.22 -3.81
C GLN A 304 -13.58 17.52 -4.59
N LEU A 305 -14.79 17.76 -5.10
CA LEU A 305 -15.19 19.01 -5.76
C LEU A 305 -16.61 19.35 -5.32
N ASN A 306 -16.85 20.61 -4.95
CA ASN A 306 -18.16 21.09 -4.45
C ASN A 306 -18.71 20.23 -3.30
N ASN A 307 -17.85 19.89 -2.33
CA ASN A 307 -18.16 19.08 -1.15
C ASN A 307 -18.57 17.62 -1.43
N LEU A 308 -18.44 17.14 -2.67
CA LEU A 308 -18.73 15.78 -3.06
C LEU A 308 -17.49 15.10 -3.65
N TYR A 309 -17.41 13.79 -3.47
CA TYR A 309 -16.30 12.95 -3.89
C TYR A 309 -16.62 12.24 -5.21
N GLY A 310 -15.59 12.15 -6.06
CA GLY A 310 -15.56 11.43 -7.32
C GLY A 310 -14.22 10.72 -7.53
N LEU A 311 -14.09 10.03 -8.66
CA LEU A 311 -12.87 9.30 -9.05
C LEU A 311 -12.30 9.89 -10.33
N ILE A 312 -11.00 10.13 -10.36
CA ILE A 312 -10.28 10.56 -11.56
C ILE A 312 -9.23 9.53 -11.96
N ASN A 313 -8.93 9.48 -13.26
CA ASN A 313 -7.77 8.76 -13.79
C ASN A 313 -6.52 9.65 -13.84
N THR A 314 -5.38 9.07 -14.25
CA THR A 314 -4.09 9.77 -14.36
C THR A 314 -4.06 10.94 -15.36
N SER A 315 -5.05 11.04 -16.26
CA SER A 315 -5.21 12.20 -17.15
C SER A 315 -6.02 13.34 -16.50
N GLY A 316 -6.55 13.13 -15.29
CA GLY A 316 -7.44 14.05 -14.59
C GLY A 316 -8.90 13.99 -15.06
N ASN A 317 -9.26 13.00 -15.90
CA ASN A 317 -10.64 12.81 -16.34
C ASN A 317 -11.42 12.04 -15.28
N PHE A 318 -12.66 12.47 -15.01
CA PHE A 318 -13.55 11.75 -14.10
C PHE A 318 -13.95 10.39 -14.70
N ILE A 319 -13.71 9.33 -13.92
CA ILE A 319 -14.34 8.01 -14.09
C ILE A 319 -15.70 8.02 -13.39
N VAL A 320 -15.78 8.71 -12.25
CA VAL A 320 -16.99 8.94 -11.48
C VAL A 320 -17.07 10.41 -11.14
N GLU A 321 -18.11 11.08 -11.63
CA GLU A 321 -18.37 12.48 -11.29
C GLU A 321 -18.60 12.68 -9.78
N PRO A 322 -18.22 13.83 -9.20
CA PRO A 322 -18.45 14.16 -7.80
C PRO A 322 -19.94 14.07 -7.44
N LYS A 323 -20.32 13.04 -6.68
CA LYS A 323 -21.72 12.82 -6.25
C LYS A 323 -21.88 12.08 -4.93
N TYR A 324 -20.79 11.55 -4.38
CA TYR A 324 -20.78 10.82 -3.11
C TYR A 324 -20.37 11.75 -1.99
N SER A 325 -20.89 11.57 -0.78
CA SER A 325 -20.43 12.34 0.38
C SER A 325 -19.06 11.86 0.88
N TYR A 326 -18.66 10.64 0.48
CA TYR A 326 -17.35 10.06 0.77
C TYR A 326 -17.06 8.88 -0.18
N ILE A 327 -15.78 8.69 -0.53
CA ILE A 327 -15.27 7.47 -1.17
C ILE A 327 -13.95 7.09 -0.46
N SER A 328 -13.80 5.83 -0.07
CA SER A 328 -12.56 5.31 0.50
C SER A 328 -11.49 5.06 -0.55
N ASP A 329 -10.26 4.82 -0.10
CA ASP A 329 -9.25 4.18 -0.95
C ASP A 329 -9.72 2.80 -1.44
N PHE A 330 -9.16 2.35 -2.56
CA PHE A 330 -9.40 1.02 -3.11
C PHE A 330 -8.62 -0.01 -2.28
N SER A 331 -9.34 -0.98 -1.75
CA SER A 331 -8.77 -2.19 -1.15
C SER A 331 -9.20 -3.39 -1.99
N GLU A 332 -8.23 -4.16 -2.46
CA GLU A 332 -8.46 -5.34 -3.30
C GLU A 332 -9.28 -5.09 -4.58
N GLY A 333 -9.16 -3.88 -5.15
CA GLY A 333 -9.87 -3.46 -6.36
C GLY A 333 -11.29 -2.91 -6.12
N LEU A 334 -11.67 -2.67 -4.87
CA LEU A 334 -12.99 -2.17 -4.47
C LEU A 334 -12.87 -0.96 -3.54
N ALA A 335 -13.79 -0.01 -3.68
CA ALA A 335 -13.91 1.15 -2.80
C ALA A 335 -15.29 1.19 -2.12
N VAL A 336 -15.33 1.68 -0.89
CA VAL A 336 -16.58 1.93 -0.16
C VAL A 336 -16.96 3.39 -0.37
N ALA A 337 -18.19 3.64 -0.77
CA ALA A 337 -18.72 5.00 -0.94
C ALA A 337 -19.96 5.23 -0.09
N ILE A 338 -20.19 6.49 0.27
CA ILE A 338 -21.40 6.92 0.99
C ILE A 338 -22.23 7.79 0.06
N ASN A 339 -23.49 7.39 -0.14
CA ASN A 339 -24.47 8.15 -0.91
C ASN A 339 -25.72 8.35 -0.05
N ASN A 340 -26.10 9.61 0.19
CA ASN A 340 -27.25 9.97 1.03
C ASN A 340 -27.27 9.20 2.38
N GLY A 341 -26.13 9.12 3.06
CA GLY A 341 -25.99 8.45 4.36
C GLY A 341 -25.92 6.91 4.30
N SER A 342 -26.02 6.30 3.12
CA SER A 342 -25.96 4.84 2.95
C SER A 342 -24.63 4.40 2.33
N PHE A 343 -24.09 3.29 2.84
CA PHE A 343 -22.86 2.67 2.35
C PHE A 343 -23.14 1.76 1.15
N LEU A 344 -22.25 1.80 0.18
CA LEU A 344 -22.26 0.97 -1.04
C LEU A 344 -20.84 0.65 -1.51
N VAL A 345 -20.70 -0.38 -2.34
CA VAL A 345 -19.41 -0.81 -2.89
C VAL A 345 -19.29 -0.46 -4.35
N LEU A 346 -18.18 0.16 -4.73
CA LEU A 346 -17.81 0.51 -6.10
C LEU A 346 -16.64 -0.36 -6.56
N ASN A 347 -16.65 -0.75 -7.83
CA ASN A 347 -15.45 -1.26 -8.49
C ASN A 347 -14.66 -0.13 -9.18
N GLU A 348 -13.53 -0.47 -9.82
CA GLU A 348 -12.63 0.50 -10.47
C GLU A 348 -13.27 1.25 -11.65
N GLU A 349 -14.30 0.68 -12.28
CA GLU A 349 -15.10 1.36 -13.31
C GLU A 349 -16.20 2.26 -12.72
N GLY A 350 -16.31 2.38 -11.40
CA GLY A 350 -17.34 3.17 -10.72
C GLY A 350 -18.71 2.50 -10.66
N LYS A 351 -18.80 1.20 -11.00
CA LYS A 351 -20.03 0.43 -10.94
C LYS A 351 -20.35 0.04 -9.50
N ILE A 352 -21.59 0.30 -9.09
CA ILE A 352 -22.12 -0.16 -7.79
C ILE A 352 -22.32 -1.68 -7.84
N LEU A 353 -21.76 -2.40 -6.85
CA LEU A 353 -21.85 -3.85 -6.73
C LEU A 353 -22.93 -4.31 -5.73
N THR A 354 -23.18 -3.53 -4.69
CA THR A 354 -24.19 -3.82 -3.67
C THR A 354 -25.61 -3.67 -4.23
N SER A 355 -26.50 -4.59 -3.88
CA SER A 355 -27.90 -4.61 -4.33
C SER A 355 -28.85 -3.75 -3.50
N LYS A 356 -28.43 -3.33 -2.31
CA LYS A 356 -29.20 -2.49 -1.37
C LYS A 356 -28.28 -1.53 -0.60
N ALA A 357 -28.88 -0.65 0.20
CA ALA A 357 -28.20 0.25 1.11
C ALA A 357 -27.79 -0.46 2.41
N TYR A 358 -26.64 -0.07 2.97
CA TYR A 358 -26.11 -0.56 4.25
C TYR A 358 -25.84 0.58 5.22
N ASN A 359 -25.87 0.30 6.53
CA ASN A 359 -25.55 1.28 7.56
C ASN A 359 -24.04 1.49 7.72
N TYR A 360 -23.25 0.46 7.42
CA TYR A 360 -21.79 0.49 7.44
C TYR A 360 -21.24 -0.63 6.56
N ILE A 361 -20.11 -0.38 5.90
CA ILE A 361 -19.29 -1.38 5.20
C ILE A 361 -17.81 -1.07 5.50
N SER A 362 -17.04 -2.05 5.97
CA SER A 362 -15.59 -1.93 6.17
C SER A 362 -14.83 -2.05 4.84
N LEU A 363 -13.52 -1.75 4.85
CA LEU A 363 -12.68 -2.00 3.68
C LEU A 363 -12.56 -3.50 3.42
N TYR A 364 -12.46 -3.87 2.15
CA TYR A 364 -12.24 -5.27 1.78
C TYR A 364 -10.87 -5.75 2.27
N LYS A 365 -10.87 -6.85 3.04
CA LYS A 365 -9.69 -7.57 3.50
C LYS A 365 -9.89 -9.06 3.31
N ASP A 366 -8.91 -9.70 2.69
CA ASP A 366 -8.90 -11.12 2.39
C ASP A 366 -10.16 -11.61 1.68
N GLY A 367 -10.67 -10.79 0.75
CA GLY A 367 -11.86 -11.06 -0.05
C GLY A 367 -13.20 -10.92 0.66
N ARG A 368 -13.25 -10.28 1.84
CA ARG A 368 -14.48 -10.00 2.58
C ARG A 368 -14.53 -8.54 3.06
N ALA A 369 -15.73 -8.01 3.22
CA ALA A 369 -15.96 -6.74 3.91
C ALA A 369 -17.04 -6.93 4.97
N LEU A 370 -16.79 -6.47 6.19
CA LEU A 370 -17.78 -6.47 7.26
C LEU A 370 -18.87 -5.45 6.93
N PHE A 371 -20.14 -5.82 7.02
CA PHE A 371 -21.24 -4.87 6.90
C PHE A 371 -22.09 -4.88 8.16
N SER A 372 -22.81 -3.78 8.41
CA SER A 372 -23.84 -3.74 9.45
C SER A 372 -25.23 -3.44 8.88
N GLN A 373 -26.23 -4.01 9.54
CA GLN A 373 -27.64 -3.78 9.28
C GLN A 373 -28.39 -3.75 10.62
N ALA A 374 -29.37 -2.86 10.74
CA ALA A 374 -30.30 -2.86 11.87
C ALA A 374 -31.29 -4.04 11.80
N ASP A 375 -31.48 -4.74 12.93
CA ASP A 375 -32.56 -5.70 13.12
C ASP A 375 -33.91 -5.00 13.39
N GLU A 376 -34.97 -5.78 13.57
CA GLU A 376 -36.32 -5.27 13.86
C GLU A 376 -36.41 -4.42 15.15
N ASN A 377 -35.41 -4.52 16.03
CA ASN A 377 -35.32 -3.78 17.30
C ASN A 377 -34.28 -2.65 17.24
N ASN A 378 -33.86 -2.21 16.04
CA ASN A 378 -32.82 -1.21 15.80
C ASN A 378 -31.44 -1.55 16.40
N ARG A 379 -31.15 -2.85 16.62
CA ARG A 379 -29.80 -3.30 17.00
C ARG A 379 -28.99 -3.56 15.73
N PHE A 380 -27.79 -3.00 15.65
CA PHE A 380 -26.89 -3.26 14.53
C PHE A 380 -26.26 -4.65 14.68
N LEU A 381 -26.53 -5.52 13.70
CA LEU A 381 -25.90 -6.81 13.56
C LEU A 381 -24.93 -6.78 12.38
N TYR A 382 -23.89 -7.60 12.46
CA TYR A 382 -22.81 -7.65 11.50
C TYR A 382 -22.78 -8.96 10.72
N GLY A 383 -22.46 -8.84 9.44
CA GLY A 383 -22.27 -9.93 8.48
C GLY A 383 -21.11 -9.60 7.53
N TYR A 384 -20.94 -10.39 6.46
CA TYR A 384 -19.86 -10.16 5.49
C TYR A 384 -20.32 -10.23 4.03
N LEU A 385 -19.78 -9.30 3.24
CA LEU A 385 -19.92 -9.25 1.80
C LEU A 385 -18.76 -9.96 1.10
N ASP A 386 -19.02 -10.58 -0.05
CA ASP A 386 -17.99 -11.01 -1.01
C ASP A 386 -17.57 -9.85 -1.95
N LYS A 387 -16.61 -10.12 -2.85
CA LYS A 387 -16.09 -9.12 -3.81
C LYS A 387 -17.10 -8.70 -4.86
N GLU A 388 -18.14 -9.48 -5.06
CA GLU A 388 -19.27 -9.19 -5.94
C GLU A 388 -20.33 -8.34 -5.23
N GLY A 389 -20.11 -7.96 -3.96
CA GLY A 389 -21.02 -7.15 -3.15
C GLY A 389 -22.22 -7.92 -2.61
N LYS A 390 -22.17 -9.26 -2.58
CA LYS A 390 -23.24 -10.12 -2.08
C LYS A 390 -22.99 -10.53 -0.64
N GLU A 391 -24.06 -10.65 0.11
CA GLU A 391 -24.04 -11.20 1.47
C GLU A 391 -23.77 -12.70 1.43
N VAL A 392 -22.55 -13.09 1.80
CA VAL A 392 -22.16 -14.50 1.93
C VAL A 392 -22.28 -14.97 3.38
N ILE A 393 -22.18 -14.05 4.33
CA ILE A 393 -22.44 -14.32 5.75
C ILE A 393 -23.50 -13.31 6.20
N PRO A 394 -24.72 -13.76 6.58
CA PRO A 394 -25.80 -12.87 6.94
C PRO A 394 -25.50 -12.11 8.24
N ALA A 395 -26.11 -10.92 8.41
CA ALA A 395 -25.97 -10.12 9.61
C ALA A 395 -26.59 -10.82 10.83
N LYS A 396 -25.74 -11.39 11.69
CA LYS A 396 -26.17 -12.12 12.90
C LYS A 396 -25.23 -11.96 14.10
N TYR A 397 -24.07 -11.34 13.92
CA TYR A 397 -23.07 -11.16 14.96
C TYR A 397 -23.18 -9.79 15.64
N ILE A 398 -22.82 -9.69 16.91
CA ILE A 398 -22.78 -8.43 17.67
C ILE A 398 -21.62 -7.55 17.19
N SER A 399 -20.50 -8.15 16.81
CA SER A 399 -19.34 -7.48 16.23
C SER A 399 -18.49 -8.48 15.43
N GLY A 400 -17.56 -7.97 14.62
CA GLY A 400 -16.64 -8.80 13.82
C GLY A 400 -15.36 -8.05 13.48
N SER A 401 -14.28 -8.81 13.25
CA SER A 401 -13.01 -8.28 12.75
C SER A 401 -12.90 -8.40 11.23
N ASP A 402 -11.95 -7.69 10.64
CA ASP A 402 -11.52 -7.98 9.27
C ASP A 402 -11.02 -9.43 9.16
N PHE A 403 -11.12 -9.99 7.95
CA PHE A 403 -10.55 -11.30 7.65
C PHE A 403 -9.03 -11.21 7.50
N VAL A 404 -8.32 -12.16 8.13
CA VAL A 404 -6.87 -12.35 8.04
C VAL A 404 -6.61 -13.85 7.90
N ASP A 405 -5.81 -14.26 6.91
CA ASP A 405 -5.48 -15.66 6.64
C ASP A 405 -6.71 -16.59 6.54
N GLY A 406 -7.78 -16.11 5.91
CA GLY A 406 -9.02 -16.85 5.70
C GLY A 406 -9.97 -16.90 6.90
N LYS A 407 -9.67 -16.19 7.99
CA LYS A 407 -10.43 -16.24 9.24
C LYS A 407 -10.82 -14.87 9.76
N ALA A 408 -11.95 -14.79 10.46
CA ALA A 408 -12.36 -13.61 11.20
C ALA A 408 -12.84 -13.99 12.61
N LEU A 409 -12.58 -13.12 13.58
CA LEU A 409 -13.15 -13.22 14.91
C LEU A 409 -14.51 -12.52 14.91
N VAL A 410 -15.53 -13.19 15.43
CA VAL A 410 -16.89 -12.64 15.56
C VAL A 410 -17.39 -12.82 16.98
N GLN A 411 -18.22 -11.88 17.43
CA GLN A 411 -18.89 -11.95 18.71
C GLN A 411 -20.33 -12.44 18.53
N ILE A 412 -20.68 -13.54 19.18
CA ILE A 412 -22.00 -14.18 19.13
C ILE A 412 -22.90 -13.64 20.24
N SER A 413 -22.36 -13.55 21.46
CA SER A 413 -23.05 -13.01 22.64
C SER A 413 -22.08 -12.22 23.54
N GLN A 414 -22.53 -11.74 24.70
CA GLN A 414 -21.69 -10.91 25.57
C GLN A 414 -20.39 -11.59 26.01
N GLU A 415 -20.39 -12.91 26.18
CA GLU A 415 -19.24 -13.69 26.64
C GLU A 415 -18.83 -14.81 25.67
N GLU A 416 -19.37 -14.78 24.45
CA GLU A 416 -19.12 -15.81 23.45
C GLU A 416 -18.56 -15.20 22.17
N PHE A 417 -17.34 -15.60 21.85
CA PHE A 417 -16.65 -15.28 20.60
C PHE A 417 -16.43 -16.54 19.79
N ALA A 418 -16.28 -16.40 18.48
CA ALA A 418 -15.91 -17.50 17.62
C ALA A 418 -14.99 -17.06 16.49
N LEU A 419 -14.14 -17.99 16.06
CA LEU A 419 -13.37 -17.85 14.85
C LEU A 419 -14.14 -18.52 13.71
N ILE A 420 -14.36 -17.80 12.61
CA ILE A 420 -15.08 -18.30 11.44
C ILE A 420 -14.19 -18.32 10.20
N ASP A 421 -14.49 -19.20 9.27
CA ASP A 421 -13.91 -19.16 7.91
C ASP A 421 -14.67 -18.20 6.98
N ARG A 422 -14.19 -18.08 5.74
CA ARG A 422 -14.77 -17.17 4.73
C ARG A 422 -16.20 -17.52 4.30
N ASP A 423 -16.66 -18.73 4.58
CA ASP A 423 -18.02 -19.19 4.29
C ASP A 423 -18.92 -19.07 5.54
N GLY A 424 -18.36 -18.61 6.67
CA GLY A 424 -19.07 -18.42 7.93
C GLY A 424 -19.18 -19.68 8.77
N ASN A 425 -18.44 -20.74 8.44
CA ASN A 425 -18.38 -21.94 9.28
C ASN A 425 -17.61 -21.62 10.55
N LEU A 426 -18.14 -22.06 11.69
CA LEU A 426 -17.48 -21.95 12.99
C LEU A 426 -16.29 -22.90 13.02
N LEU A 427 -15.09 -22.36 13.23
CA LEU A 427 -13.85 -23.12 13.42
C LEU A 427 -13.63 -23.42 14.90
N TYR A 428 -13.75 -22.41 15.74
CA TYR A 428 -13.56 -22.48 17.19
C TYR A 428 -14.48 -21.49 17.91
N SER A 429 -14.86 -21.82 19.14
CA SER A 429 -15.64 -20.94 20.03
C SER A 429 -14.89 -20.71 21.35
N TYR A 430 -15.09 -19.53 21.93
CA TYR A 430 -14.40 -19.06 23.11
C TYR A 430 -15.40 -18.45 24.09
N ASN A 431 -15.41 -18.97 25.32
CA ASN A 431 -16.26 -18.48 26.40
C ASN A 431 -15.43 -17.58 27.32
N TYR A 432 -15.19 -16.35 26.85
CA TYR A 432 -14.46 -15.33 27.58
C TYR A 432 -15.18 -13.98 27.45
N PRO A 433 -15.12 -13.12 28.48
CA PRO A 433 -15.66 -11.77 28.40
C PRO A 433 -14.94 -10.90 27.36
N PHE A 434 -13.73 -11.29 26.93
CA PHE A 434 -13.01 -10.62 25.87
C PHE A 434 -12.08 -11.58 25.13
N VAL A 435 -12.14 -11.54 23.80
CA VAL A 435 -11.15 -12.11 22.88
C VAL A 435 -10.79 -11.04 21.85
N GLY A 436 -9.50 -10.79 21.64
CA GLY A 436 -8.99 -9.83 20.67
C GLY A 436 -8.54 -10.46 19.37
N HIS A 437 -8.08 -9.62 18.44
CA HIS A 437 -7.78 -10.01 17.05
C HIS A 437 -6.74 -11.14 16.92
N LEU A 438 -6.90 -11.92 15.84
CA LEU A 438 -5.98 -12.99 15.46
C LEU A 438 -4.67 -12.41 14.92
N GLY A 439 -3.55 -12.80 15.52
CA GLY A 439 -2.20 -12.50 15.05
C GLY A 439 -1.32 -13.75 15.06
N GLN A 440 -0.95 -14.25 13.89
CA GLN A 440 -0.03 -15.40 13.72
C GLN A 440 -0.40 -16.65 14.56
N GLY A 441 -1.70 -16.95 14.67
CA GLY A 441 -2.23 -18.10 15.40
C GLY A 441 -2.48 -17.87 16.89
N PHE A 442 -2.35 -16.64 17.38
CA PHE A 442 -2.64 -16.24 18.75
C PHE A 442 -3.78 -15.22 18.80
N LEU A 443 -4.60 -15.31 19.84
CA LEU A 443 -5.66 -14.37 20.18
C LEU A 443 -5.40 -13.86 21.59
N SER A 444 -5.57 -12.55 21.82
CA SER A 444 -5.55 -12.03 23.18
C SER A 444 -6.85 -12.37 23.90
N PHE A 445 -6.82 -12.57 25.21
CA PHE A 445 -8.02 -12.87 25.99
C PHE A 445 -7.95 -12.31 27.41
N LYS A 446 -9.11 -12.25 28.07
CA LYS A 446 -9.23 -11.99 29.51
C LYS A 446 -10.11 -13.06 30.16
N GLU A 447 -9.76 -13.47 31.38
CA GLU A 447 -10.58 -14.39 32.18
C GLU A 447 -11.75 -13.69 32.88
N SER A 448 -11.66 -12.37 33.10
CA SER A 448 -12.72 -11.54 33.68
C SER A 448 -12.68 -10.13 33.10
N PRO A 449 -13.77 -9.34 33.15
CA PRO A 449 -13.77 -7.97 32.60
C PRO A 449 -12.66 -7.06 33.15
N SER A 450 -12.37 -7.18 34.46
CA SER A 450 -11.30 -6.46 35.16
C SER A 450 -9.97 -7.22 35.22
N GLY A 451 -9.89 -8.40 34.61
CA GLY A 451 -8.71 -9.26 34.62
C GLY A 451 -7.58 -8.75 33.73
N LYS A 452 -6.40 -9.36 33.92
CA LYS A 452 -5.24 -9.15 33.06
C LYS A 452 -5.41 -9.83 31.71
N PHE A 453 -4.61 -9.42 30.74
CA PHE A 453 -4.58 -10.03 29.41
C PHE A 453 -3.57 -11.17 29.36
N GLY A 454 -3.91 -12.21 28.60
CA GLY A 454 -3.02 -13.29 28.18
C GLY A 454 -3.22 -13.62 26.69
N TYR A 455 -2.65 -14.74 26.24
CA TYR A 455 -2.86 -15.26 24.89
C TYR A 455 -3.38 -16.70 24.89
N ILE A 456 -4.37 -16.96 24.06
CA ILE A 456 -4.80 -18.30 23.67
C ILE A 456 -4.36 -18.60 22.23
N ARG A 457 -4.20 -19.88 21.91
CA ARG A 457 -4.11 -20.37 20.53
C ARG A 457 -5.47 -20.28 19.85
N GLU A 458 -5.50 -20.42 18.53
CA GLU A 458 -6.75 -20.58 17.78
C GLU A 458 -7.66 -21.68 18.35
N SER A 459 -7.08 -22.77 18.86
CA SER A 459 -7.83 -23.86 19.50
C SER A 459 -8.52 -23.49 20.82
N GLY A 460 -8.22 -22.33 21.39
CA GLY A 460 -8.66 -21.92 22.73
C GLY A 460 -7.71 -22.33 23.87
N GLU A 461 -6.65 -23.07 23.58
CA GLU A 461 -5.63 -23.43 24.57
C GLU A 461 -4.87 -22.19 25.05
N ILE A 462 -4.74 -22.01 26.36
CA ILE A 462 -3.94 -20.92 26.96
C ILE A 462 -2.46 -21.13 26.58
N ALA A 463 -1.94 -20.26 25.72
CA ALA A 463 -0.54 -20.26 25.31
C ALA A 463 0.33 -19.47 26.29
N ILE A 464 -0.18 -18.32 26.77
CA ILE A 464 0.48 -17.46 27.75
C ILE A 464 -0.59 -17.02 28.77
N PRO A 465 -0.45 -17.38 30.06
CA PRO A 465 -1.42 -17.01 31.09
C PRO A 465 -1.65 -15.51 31.22
N ALA A 466 -2.84 -15.13 31.72
CA ALA A 466 -3.19 -13.74 31.93
C ALA A 466 -2.31 -13.07 32.99
N GLN A 467 -1.44 -12.13 32.57
CA GLN A 467 -0.50 -11.45 33.47
C GLN A 467 -0.16 -10.01 33.06
N TYR A 468 -0.59 -9.55 31.88
CA TYR A 468 -0.26 -8.23 31.35
C TYR A 468 -1.41 -7.24 31.52
N SER A 469 -1.11 -5.99 31.84
CA SER A 469 -2.11 -4.92 31.98
C SER A 469 -2.66 -4.49 30.62
N SER A 470 -1.81 -4.50 29.58
CA SER A 470 -2.20 -4.39 28.18
C SER A 470 -1.20 -5.13 27.29
N LEU A 471 -1.61 -5.49 26.08
CA LEU A 471 -0.77 -6.20 25.11
C LEU A 471 -1.24 -5.96 23.67
N GLN A 472 -0.34 -6.18 22.70
CA GLN A 472 -0.63 -6.10 21.26
C GLN A 472 -0.66 -7.48 20.60
N ALA A 473 -1.39 -7.65 19.49
CA ALA A 473 -1.37 -8.91 18.75
C ALA A 473 0.05 -9.30 18.28
N PHE A 474 0.31 -10.61 18.15
CA PHE A 474 1.60 -11.09 17.67
C PHE A 474 1.86 -10.67 16.22
N LYS A 475 3.04 -10.07 15.98
CA LYS A 475 3.57 -9.71 14.66
C LYS A 475 5.02 -10.20 14.57
N ASN A 476 5.35 -10.96 13.53
CA ASN A 476 6.69 -11.54 13.30
C ASN A 476 7.26 -12.33 14.51
N GLY A 477 6.40 -13.06 15.23
CA GLY A 477 6.76 -13.87 16.40
C GLY A 477 7.10 -13.04 17.63
N ARG A 478 6.66 -11.79 17.68
CA ARG A 478 6.89 -10.84 18.77
C ARG A 478 5.58 -10.17 19.16
N ALA A 479 5.45 -9.82 20.44
CA ALA A 479 4.36 -8.99 20.92
C ALA A 479 4.85 -7.98 21.95
N VAL A 480 4.27 -6.78 21.92
CA VAL A 480 4.48 -5.74 22.93
C VAL A 480 3.51 -5.97 24.08
N VAL A 481 4.01 -5.91 25.30
CA VAL A 481 3.23 -6.06 26.53
C VAL A 481 3.54 -4.93 27.49
N ASN A 482 2.58 -4.55 28.34
CA ASN A 482 2.76 -3.57 29.40
C ASN A 482 2.39 -4.18 30.76
N LEU A 483 3.23 -3.97 31.77
CA LEU A 483 3.00 -4.41 33.15
C LEU A 483 2.45 -3.32 34.07
N SER A 484 2.45 -2.05 33.64
CA SER A 484 1.97 -0.96 34.48
C SER A 484 0.46 -1.00 34.64
N GLU A 485 -0.02 -0.85 35.87
CA GLU A 485 -1.46 -0.78 36.22
C GLU A 485 -1.92 0.65 36.51
N SER A 486 -1.02 1.65 36.43
CA SER A 486 -1.32 3.03 36.82
C SER A 486 -0.59 4.05 35.97
N PHE A 487 -1.31 5.07 35.50
CA PHE A 487 -0.73 6.26 34.87
C PHE A 487 -0.06 7.13 35.96
N PRO A 488 1.12 7.75 35.70
CA PRO A 488 1.82 7.84 34.41
C PRO A 488 2.90 6.77 34.19
N GLU A 489 3.03 5.77 35.06
CA GLU A 489 4.04 4.72 34.88
C GLU A 489 3.77 3.92 33.60
N SER A 490 4.83 3.68 32.81
CA SER A 490 4.80 2.83 31.63
C SER A 490 5.91 1.80 31.73
N LYS A 491 5.57 0.51 31.56
CA LYS A 491 6.48 -0.63 31.70
C LYS A 491 6.30 -1.55 30.50
N TYR A 492 6.63 -1.03 29.33
CA TYR A 492 6.56 -1.75 28.07
C TYR A 492 7.75 -2.69 27.91
N GLY A 493 7.47 -3.92 27.49
CA GLY A 493 8.43 -4.96 27.17
C GLY A 493 8.04 -5.69 25.88
N LEU A 494 8.99 -6.46 25.33
CA LEU A 494 8.80 -7.27 24.13
C LEU A 494 8.97 -8.74 24.50
N ILE A 495 7.98 -9.56 24.14
CA ILE A 495 7.99 -11.00 24.40
C ILE A 495 8.06 -11.84 23.13
N ASP A 496 8.58 -13.05 23.25
CA ASP A 496 8.49 -14.10 22.25
C ASP A 496 7.15 -14.87 22.31
N THR A 497 6.95 -15.84 21.41
CA THR A 497 5.73 -16.68 21.35
C THR A 497 5.57 -17.63 22.54
N LYS A 498 6.56 -17.73 23.43
CA LYS A 498 6.50 -18.50 24.68
C LYS A 498 6.24 -17.59 25.89
N GLY A 499 6.10 -16.27 25.69
CA GLY A 499 5.94 -15.29 26.75
C GLY A 499 7.25 -14.90 27.45
N GLN A 500 8.41 -15.29 26.91
CA GLN A 500 9.71 -14.91 27.46
C GLN A 500 10.08 -13.49 27.01
N PHE A 501 10.56 -12.67 27.94
CA PHE A 501 11.04 -11.33 27.61
C PHE A 501 12.30 -11.40 26.75
N ILE A 502 12.23 -10.71 25.61
CA ILE A 502 13.37 -10.37 24.75
C ILE A 502 13.88 -8.98 25.15
N ILE A 503 12.94 -8.07 25.41
CA ILE A 503 13.21 -6.75 25.96
C ILE A 503 12.40 -6.65 27.25
N GLU A 504 13.09 -6.46 28.37
CA GLU A 504 12.48 -6.33 29.69
C GLU A 504 11.45 -5.18 29.74
N ALA A 505 10.40 -5.38 30.53
CA ALA A 505 9.28 -4.45 30.69
C ALA A 505 9.63 -3.23 31.56
N ILE A 506 10.60 -2.43 31.13
CA ILE A 506 11.12 -1.25 31.84
C ILE A 506 11.11 0.03 30.99
N TYR A 507 10.58 -0.04 29.77
CA TYR A 507 10.62 1.05 28.80
C TYR A 507 9.31 1.84 28.77
N ASN A 508 9.42 3.11 28.36
CA ASN A 508 8.27 4.02 28.27
C ASN A 508 7.38 3.69 27.07
N ASP A 509 7.98 3.19 25.99
CA ASP A 509 7.26 2.77 24.79
C ASP A 509 8.07 1.71 24.00
N ILE A 510 7.38 0.85 23.25
CA ILE A 510 7.97 -0.10 22.30
C ILE A 510 7.08 -0.21 21.07
N ILE A 511 7.66 0.00 19.88
CA ILE A 511 6.96 -0.04 18.60
C ILE A 511 7.58 -1.13 17.73
N ILE A 512 6.79 -2.14 17.32
CA ILE A 512 7.23 -3.15 16.34
C ILE A 512 7.14 -2.53 14.94
N LEU A 513 8.31 -2.33 14.34
CA LEU A 513 8.45 -1.86 12.97
C LEU A 513 8.47 -3.04 11.98
N ASN A 514 8.28 -2.75 10.71
CA ASN A 514 8.46 -3.72 9.63
C ASN A 514 9.92 -4.22 9.51
N GLU A 515 10.12 -5.27 8.70
CA GLU A 515 11.45 -5.86 8.44
C GLU A 515 12.22 -6.27 9.71
N ASN A 516 11.50 -6.75 10.73
CA ASN A 516 12.07 -7.28 11.97
C ASN A 516 12.90 -6.24 12.74
N ARG A 517 12.38 -5.01 12.84
CA ARG A 517 12.94 -3.93 13.65
C ARG A 517 12.00 -3.52 14.76
N ILE A 518 12.54 -3.01 15.85
CA ILE A 518 11.77 -2.46 16.97
C ILE A 518 12.35 -1.10 17.34
N ALA A 519 11.49 -0.10 17.55
CA ALA A 519 11.87 1.14 18.20
C ALA A 519 11.58 1.02 19.69
N VAL A 520 12.59 1.21 20.52
CA VAL A 520 12.49 1.16 21.99
C VAL A 520 12.62 2.57 22.52
N GLY A 521 11.61 3.03 23.27
CA GLY A 521 11.50 4.39 23.79
C GLY A 521 11.78 4.48 25.28
N LYS A 522 12.66 5.41 25.67
CA LYS A 522 12.80 5.87 27.05
C LYS A 522 12.08 7.19 27.22
N ALA A 523 11.55 7.45 28.41
CA ALA A 523 10.95 8.73 28.74
C ALA A 523 11.97 9.86 28.49
N ILE A 524 11.51 10.97 27.90
CA ILE A 524 12.33 12.19 27.77
C ILE A 524 12.67 12.75 29.16
N ASP A 525 11.72 12.64 30.09
CA ASP A 525 11.86 12.97 31.50
C ASP A 525 11.26 11.84 32.34
N ASP A 526 12.09 11.12 33.11
CA ASP A 526 11.65 9.98 33.93
C ASP A 526 10.63 10.36 35.01
N GLN A 527 10.60 11.63 35.44
CA GLN A 527 9.59 12.12 36.39
C GLN A 527 8.27 12.48 35.69
N LYS A 528 8.31 12.64 34.36
CA LYS A 528 7.18 13.04 33.51
C LYS A 528 7.14 12.23 32.21
N PRO A 529 6.96 10.89 32.29
CA PRO A 529 7.02 9.99 31.14
C PRO A 529 5.99 10.30 30.03
N TYR A 530 4.92 11.00 30.38
CA TYR A 530 3.88 11.48 29.46
C TYR A 530 4.35 12.64 28.54
N TYR A 531 5.54 13.22 28.75
CA TYR A 531 6.15 14.15 27.79
C TYR A 531 6.56 13.47 26.47
N GLY A 532 6.58 12.13 26.45
CA GLY A 532 6.93 11.33 25.29
C GLY A 532 8.27 10.63 25.44
N SER A 533 8.67 9.96 24.36
CA SER A 533 9.83 9.07 24.35
C SER A 533 10.93 9.55 23.40
N ILE A 534 12.17 9.25 23.75
CA ILE A 534 13.31 9.24 22.85
C ILE A 534 13.65 7.78 22.52
N TYR A 535 13.84 7.49 21.25
CA TYR A 535 13.91 6.13 20.71
C TYR A 535 15.32 5.73 20.29
N ALA A 536 15.60 4.46 20.49
CA ALA A 536 16.68 3.73 19.87
C ALA A 536 16.14 2.60 18.99
N LEU A 537 16.87 2.23 17.95
CA LEU A 537 16.54 1.10 17.09
C LEU A 537 17.13 -0.19 17.66
N THR A 538 16.37 -1.28 17.65
CA THR A 538 16.88 -2.63 17.91
C THR A 538 16.56 -3.58 16.75
N ASP A 539 17.28 -4.69 16.70
CA ASP A 539 16.86 -5.86 15.93
C ASP A 539 15.71 -6.61 16.64
N LYS A 540 15.20 -7.68 16.00
CA LYS A 540 14.14 -8.54 16.53
C LYS A 540 14.49 -9.31 17.81
N ASP A 541 15.76 -9.37 18.16
CA ASP A 541 16.25 -10.12 19.33
C ASP A 541 16.65 -9.16 20.46
N GLY A 542 16.30 -7.87 20.34
CA GLY A 542 16.50 -6.86 21.37
C GLY A 542 17.90 -6.25 21.40
N ASN A 543 18.75 -6.53 20.40
CA ASN A 543 20.08 -5.94 20.32
C ASN A 543 19.98 -4.50 19.81
N PHE A 544 20.48 -3.53 20.59
CA PHE A 544 20.49 -2.13 20.23
C PHE A 544 21.46 -1.87 19.06
N LEU A 545 20.93 -1.24 18.01
CA LEU A 545 21.65 -0.84 16.80
C LEU A 545 22.01 0.65 16.82
N THR A 546 21.34 1.43 17.67
CA THR A 546 21.61 2.86 17.88
C THR A 546 21.48 3.24 19.34
N ASP A 547 22.00 4.42 19.70
CA ASP A 547 21.66 5.09 20.95
C ASP A 547 20.23 5.65 20.93
N PHE A 548 19.73 6.04 22.11
CA PHE A 548 18.46 6.75 22.28
C PHE A 548 18.61 8.21 21.86
N LYS A 549 18.28 8.51 20.60
CA LYS A 549 18.48 9.86 20.04
C LYS A 549 17.41 10.34 19.06
N TYR A 550 16.46 9.47 18.69
CA TYR A 550 15.42 9.82 17.72
C TYR A 550 14.11 10.11 18.42
N TYR A 551 13.38 11.14 17.99
CA TYR A 551 12.03 11.39 18.51
C TYR A 551 10.96 10.53 17.80
N ASN A 552 11.29 10.00 16.62
CA ASN A 552 10.47 9.02 15.91
C ASN A 552 11.34 8.14 14.99
N ILE A 553 10.89 6.91 14.76
CA ILE A 553 11.43 6.01 13.74
C ILE A 553 10.23 5.46 12.96
N SER A 554 10.19 5.70 11.66
CA SER A 554 9.13 5.19 10.79
C SER A 554 9.28 3.67 10.57
N ASP A 555 8.24 3.06 10.01
CA ASP A 555 8.35 1.70 9.49
C ASP A 555 9.49 1.57 8.46
N PHE A 556 10.16 0.43 8.48
CA PHE A 556 11.14 0.06 7.46
C PHE A 556 10.43 -0.38 6.17
N LYS A 557 10.94 0.12 5.04
CA LYS A 557 10.54 -0.29 3.71
C LYS A 557 11.78 -0.35 2.82
N ASP A 558 12.03 -1.50 2.22
CA ASP A 558 13.19 -1.78 1.39
C ASP A 558 14.52 -1.51 2.12
N GLY A 559 14.59 -1.86 3.42
CA GLY A 559 15.78 -1.70 4.26
C GLY A 559 16.04 -0.28 4.78
N ILE A 560 15.12 0.66 4.56
CA ILE A 560 15.26 2.08 4.91
C ILE A 560 14.09 2.53 5.81
N ALA A 561 14.38 3.38 6.80
CA ALA A 561 13.38 4.08 7.60
C ALA A 561 13.74 5.56 7.73
N SER A 562 12.71 6.41 7.87
CA SER A 562 12.87 7.82 8.23
C SER A 562 12.97 7.96 9.74
N VAL A 563 13.83 8.86 10.19
CA VAL A 563 13.97 9.28 11.59
C VAL A 563 14.07 10.79 11.66
N TYR A 564 13.81 11.37 12.83
CA TYR A 564 14.22 12.73 13.11
C TYR A 564 14.82 12.88 14.50
N ASP A 565 15.80 13.78 14.60
CA ASP A 565 16.43 14.21 15.85
C ASP A 565 15.91 15.59 16.27
N ASP A 566 16.68 16.35 17.05
CA ASP A 566 16.27 17.69 17.51
C ASP A 566 16.17 18.71 16.37
N LYS A 567 16.81 18.46 15.22
CA LYS A 567 16.95 19.45 14.15
C LYS A 567 16.60 18.94 12.76
N TYR A 568 16.89 17.70 12.44
CA TYR A 568 16.80 17.16 11.07
C TYR A 568 15.97 15.88 11.01
N THR A 569 15.30 15.71 9.88
CA THR A 569 14.72 14.44 9.44
C THR A 569 15.58 13.86 8.32
N PHE A 570 15.90 12.57 8.40
CA PHE A 570 16.76 11.86 7.46
C PHE A 570 16.47 10.35 7.45
N PHE A 571 17.11 9.63 6.54
CA PHE A 571 16.98 8.18 6.43
C PHE A 571 18.09 7.43 7.18
N ILE A 572 17.73 6.30 7.79
CA ILE A 572 18.66 5.29 8.30
C ILE A 572 18.43 3.95 7.58
N ASN A 573 19.49 3.16 7.47
CA ASN A 573 19.38 1.78 7.02
C ASN A 573 18.97 0.85 8.17
N SER A 574 18.77 -0.43 7.85
CA SER A 574 18.38 -1.46 8.81
C SER A 574 19.43 -1.74 9.90
N GLN A 575 20.64 -1.19 9.81
CA GLN A 575 21.66 -1.25 10.87
C GLN A 575 21.68 0.03 11.72
N GLY A 576 20.71 0.93 11.55
CA GLY A 576 20.66 2.20 12.28
C GLY A 576 21.65 3.25 11.77
N LYS A 577 22.35 2.99 10.67
CA LYS A 577 23.32 3.91 10.09
C LYS A 577 22.63 4.90 9.16
N GLU A 578 22.94 6.18 9.34
CA GLU A 578 22.50 7.28 8.49
C GLU A 578 22.87 7.05 7.01
N MET A 579 21.89 7.25 6.14
CA MET A 579 22.01 7.18 4.69
C MET A 579 22.39 8.55 4.13
N LYS A 580 23.66 8.94 4.29
CA LYS A 580 24.19 10.28 3.93
C LYS A 580 24.05 10.66 2.46
N ASP A 581 23.88 9.68 1.58
CA ASP A 581 23.67 9.90 0.14
C ASP A 581 22.22 10.27 -0.21
N LEU A 582 21.31 10.23 0.77
CA LEU A 582 19.91 10.62 0.63
C LEU A 582 19.64 11.97 1.28
N THR A 583 18.50 12.56 0.93
CA THR A 583 18.06 13.88 1.41
C THR A 583 17.99 13.94 2.93
N ILE A 584 18.56 15.01 3.49
CA ILE A 584 18.40 15.44 4.88
C ILE A 584 17.61 16.76 4.85
N VAL A 585 16.56 16.88 5.65
CA VAL A 585 15.70 18.06 5.70
C VAL A 585 15.65 18.62 7.12
N GLU A 586 15.79 19.94 7.26
CA GLU A 586 15.65 20.60 8.56
C GLU A 586 14.18 20.67 9.01
N GLY A 587 13.92 20.24 10.24
CA GLY A 587 12.60 20.14 10.84
C GLY A 587 12.33 18.75 11.39
N SER A 588 11.10 18.55 11.88
CA SER A 588 10.62 17.28 12.43
C SER A 588 9.50 16.75 11.53
N GLY A 589 9.46 15.45 11.29
CA GLY A 589 8.42 14.84 10.47
C GLY A 589 8.89 13.54 9.83
N SER A 590 8.50 13.30 8.59
CA SER A 590 8.81 12.05 7.89
C SER A 590 9.30 12.27 6.47
N LEU A 591 10.21 11.41 6.04
CA LEU A 591 10.61 11.25 4.65
C LEU A 591 10.10 9.90 4.15
N SER A 592 9.58 9.88 2.93
CA SER A 592 9.11 8.67 2.28
C SER A 592 9.67 8.60 0.87
N ILE A 593 10.21 7.43 0.53
CA ILE A 593 10.60 7.12 -0.83
C ILE A 593 9.34 6.70 -1.59
N ILE A 594 8.98 7.47 -2.62
CA ILE A 594 7.84 7.18 -3.50
C ILE A 594 8.32 7.16 -4.95
N ASP A 595 8.29 5.99 -5.57
CA ASP A 595 8.89 5.73 -6.89
C ASP A 595 10.33 6.30 -7.02
N SER A 596 10.47 7.38 -7.80
CA SER A 596 11.72 8.07 -8.09
C SER A 596 11.97 9.31 -7.23
N LEU A 597 11.05 9.68 -6.34
CA LEU A 597 11.12 10.87 -5.50
C LEU A 597 11.28 10.54 -4.03
N ILE A 598 11.66 11.56 -3.26
CA ILE A 598 11.55 11.61 -1.81
C ILE A 598 10.46 12.62 -1.49
N GLN A 599 9.36 12.13 -0.93
CA GLN A 599 8.34 12.96 -0.29
C GLN A 599 8.81 13.32 1.11
N ALA A 600 8.65 14.59 1.46
CA ALA A 600 9.00 15.11 2.77
C ALA A 600 7.77 15.81 3.36
N ASP A 601 7.22 15.25 4.44
CA ASP A 601 6.25 15.92 5.29
C ASP A 601 6.97 16.39 6.55
N ILE A 602 7.40 17.66 6.52
CA ILE A 602 8.30 18.24 7.52
C ILE A 602 7.66 19.48 8.08
N ASP A 603 7.50 19.52 9.41
CA ASP A 603 6.82 20.57 10.13
C ASP A 603 5.44 20.88 9.51
N GLN A 604 4.67 19.84 9.21
CA GLN A 604 3.33 19.92 8.60
C GLN A 604 3.31 20.63 7.24
N ARG A 605 4.39 20.48 6.46
CA ARG A 605 4.51 21.01 5.10
C ARG A 605 5.03 19.94 4.17
N LEU A 606 4.33 19.78 3.06
CA LEU A 606 4.66 18.84 2.01
C LEU A 606 5.68 19.43 1.04
N SER A 607 6.69 18.64 0.70
CA SER A 607 7.64 18.94 -0.37
C SER A 607 8.15 17.65 -1.02
N TYR A 608 8.66 17.79 -2.24
CA TYR A 608 9.19 16.69 -3.04
C TYR A 608 10.59 16.99 -3.52
N PHE A 609 11.47 16.00 -3.34
CA PHE A 609 12.87 16.05 -3.75
C PHE A 609 13.16 14.92 -4.72
N SER A 610 14.11 15.13 -5.62
CA SER A 610 14.77 14.02 -6.31
C SER A 610 15.57 13.17 -5.33
N ARG A 611 15.93 11.94 -5.71
CA ARG A 611 16.83 11.07 -4.92
C ARG A 611 18.16 11.72 -4.56
N SER A 612 18.66 12.62 -5.40
CA SER A 612 19.93 13.34 -5.18
C SER A 612 19.77 14.60 -4.32
N GLY A 613 18.61 14.81 -3.68
CA GLY A 613 18.37 15.95 -2.78
C GLY A 613 17.96 17.26 -3.45
N LYS A 614 17.79 17.31 -4.77
CA LYS A 614 17.26 18.51 -5.44
C LYS A 614 15.77 18.70 -5.11
N LEU A 615 15.40 19.86 -4.57
CA LEU A 615 13.99 20.27 -4.40
C LEU A 615 13.30 20.39 -5.77
N LEU A 616 12.21 19.67 -5.95
CA LEU A 616 11.40 19.66 -7.18
C LEU A 616 10.12 20.47 -6.99
N TRP A 617 9.51 20.39 -5.81
CA TRP A 617 8.28 21.10 -5.48
C TRP A 617 8.16 21.30 -3.96
N GLU A 618 7.61 22.42 -3.52
CA GLU A 618 7.20 22.66 -2.14
C GLU A 618 5.89 23.44 -2.10
N GLU A 619 5.13 23.32 -1.01
CA GLU A 619 3.94 24.14 -0.79
C GLU A 619 4.26 25.63 -0.91
N ASN A 620 3.39 26.40 -1.57
CA ASN A 620 3.66 27.79 -1.90
C ASN A 620 3.72 28.68 -0.65
N LYS A 621 4.80 29.46 -0.54
CA LYS A 621 5.02 30.44 0.54
C LYS A 621 4.37 31.80 0.27
N VAL A 622 3.86 32.02 -0.94
CA VAL A 622 3.25 33.27 -1.38
C VAL A 622 1.89 32.96 -1.99
N ILE A 623 0.87 33.67 -1.52
CA ILE A 623 -0.52 33.56 -1.96
C ILE A 623 -0.93 34.91 -2.55
N PRO A 624 -1.03 35.04 -3.89
CA PRO A 624 -1.46 36.29 -4.51
C PRO A 624 -2.90 36.67 -4.11
N LEU A 625 -3.12 37.97 -3.87
CA LEU A 625 -4.43 38.57 -3.61
C LEU A 625 -4.66 39.67 -4.66
N GLY A 626 -5.31 39.31 -5.76
CA GLY A 626 -5.50 40.25 -6.88
C GLY A 626 -4.16 40.68 -7.51
N LYS A 627 -4.06 41.95 -7.92
CA LYS A 627 -2.86 42.49 -8.56
C LYS A 627 -1.85 43.08 -7.58
N ASP A 628 -2.34 43.68 -6.50
CA ASP A 628 -1.54 44.59 -5.67
C ASP A 628 -1.06 43.95 -4.36
N HIS A 629 -1.78 42.95 -3.86
CA HIS A 629 -1.52 42.34 -2.56
C HIS A 629 -1.11 40.88 -2.68
N LYS A 630 -0.44 40.38 -1.65
CA LYS A 630 -0.15 38.96 -1.45
C LYS A 630 0.03 38.64 0.02
N VAL A 631 -0.33 37.42 0.41
CA VAL A 631 -0.01 36.88 1.74
C VAL A 631 1.24 36.02 1.63
N VAL A 632 2.24 36.32 2.45
CA VAL A 632 3.49 35.57 2.58
C VAL A 632 3.41 34.74 3.85
N VAL A 633 3.58 33.43 3.72
CA VAL A 633 3.62 32.48 4.83
C VAL A 633 4.97 32.62 5.55
N LYS A 634 4.94 32.87 6.85
CA LYS A 634 6.13 32.88 7.72
C LYS A 634 6.08 31.71 8.70
N LYS A 635 7.24 31.14 9.03
CA LYS A 635 7.39 30.03 9.97
C LYS A 635 8.10 30.51 11.23
N TYR A 636 7.59 30.11 12.39
CA TYR A 636 8.20 30.31 13.69
C TYR A 636 8.22 28.98 14.45
N LYS A 637 9.44 28.45 14.69
CA LYS A 637 9.65 27.17 15.37
C LYS A 637 10.85 27.29 16.32
N PRO A 638 10.66 27.78 17.56
CA PRO A 638 11.76 28.01 18.49
C PRO A 638 12.34 26.71 19.07
N ASN A 639 11.53 25.64 19.17
CA ASN A 639 11.94 24.31 19.64
C ASN A 639 11.00 23.23 19.03
N LYS A 640 11.13 21.98 19.47
CA LYS A 640 10.32 20.84 18.96
C LYS A 640 8.84 20.89 19.35
N ASP A 641 8.50 21.59 20.43
CA ASP A 641 7.14 21.59 21.01
C ASP A 641 6.28 22.77 20.50
N TYR A 642 6.85 23.71 19.73
CA TYR A 642 6.15 24.92 19.30
C TYR A 642 6.37 25.20 17.81
N LEU A 643 5.28 25.20 17.03
CA LEU A 643 5.31 25.45 15.59
C LEU A 643 4.16 26.39 15.20
N VAL A 644 4.49 27.53 14.59
CA VAL A 644 3.49 28.48 14.10
C VAL A 644 3.81 28.90 12.67
N TYR A 645 2.86 28.73 11.77
CA TYR A 645 2.83 29.41 10.50
C TYR A 645 1.89 30.62 10.58
N TYR A 646 2.38 31.80 10.19
CA TYR A 646 1.61 33.03 10.33
C TYR A 646 1.65 33.89 9.06
N PRO A 647 0.59 34.65 8.78
CA PRO A 647 0.49 35.47 7.58
C PRO A 647 1.28 36.78 7.73
N ARG A 648 1.95 37.17 6.65
CA ARG A 648 2.44 38.53 6.44
C ARG A 648 1.85 39.07 5.14
N ILE A 649 1.11 40.16 5.19
CA ILE A 649 0.54 40.80 4.01
C ILE A 649 1.55 41.80 3.44
N GLU A 650 1.80 41.70 2.14
CA GLU A 650 2.61 42.66 1.38
C GLU A 650 1.74 43.29 0.29
N GLY A 651 1.99 44.57 -0.02
CA GLY A 651 1.29 45.26 -1.12
C GLY A 651 0.68 46.60 -0.75
N PHE A 652 0.69 46.97 0.53
CA PHE A 652 0.20 48.28 0.95
C PHE A 652 1.07 49.39 0.35
N VAL A 653 0.40 50.46 -0.08
CA VAL A 653 1.04 51.69 -0.57
C VAL A 653 1.86 52.33 0.55
N ASP A 654 1.30 52.39 1.76
CA ASP A 654 1.97 52.89 2.95
C ASP A 654 2.68 51.74 3.70
N LYS A 655 4.01 51.86 3.85
CA LYS A 655 4.84 50.84 4.51
C LYS A 655 4.78 50.86 6.03
N ASP A 656 4.32 51.94 6.64
CA ASP A 656 4.07 51.97 8.08
C ASP A 656 2.73 51.30 8.42
N ILE A 657 1.71 51.44 7.55
CA ILE A 657 0.49 50.62 7.62
C ILE A 657 0.85 49.14 7.46
N GLU A 658 1.62 48.78 6.43
CA GLU A 658 2.06 47.39 6.21
C GLU A 658 2.75 46.81 7.45
N ARG A 659 3.65 47.58 8.08
CA ARG A 659 4.38 47.16 9.28
C ARG A 659 3.43 46.96 10.47
N THR A 660 2.50 47.88 10.67
CA THR A 660 1.53 47.84 11.78
C THR A 660 0.61 46.63 11.66
N VAL A 661 0.03 46.41 10.48
CA VAL A 661 -0.81 45.23 10.17
C VAL A 661 -0.05 43.94 10.44
N ASN A 662 1.18 43.83 9.93
CA ASN A 662 1.97 42.61 10.07
C ASN A 662 2.46 42.32 11.49
N ASN A 663 2.78 43.37 12.27
CA ASN A 663 3.09 43.20 13.68
C ASN A 663 1.87 42.67 14.44
N LYS A 664 0.68 43.19 14.14
CA LYS A 664 -0.56 42.72 14.78
C LYS A 664 -0.91 41.30 14.37
N LEU A 665 -0.77 40.94 13.09
CA LEU A 665 -0.97 39.56 12.62
C LEU A 665 -0.03 38.56 13.30
N LYS A 666 1.24 38.92 13.47
CA LYS A 666 2.22 38.09 14.17
C LYS A 666 1.81 37.85 15.64
N GLU A 667 1.33 38.88 16.33
CA GLU A 667 0.80 38.78 17.70
C GLU A 667 -0.44 37.88 17.77
N LEU A 668 -1.43 38.12 16.89
CA LEU A 668 -2.69 37.38 16.83
C LEU A 668 -2.49 35.90 16.45
N SER A 669 -1.44 35.58 15.70
CA SER A 669 -1.08 34.20 15.33
C SER A 669 -0.34 33.45 16.45
N ALA A 670 -0.32 33.99 17.67
CA ALA A 670 0.34 33.41 18.83
C ALA A 670 1.86 33.20 18.66
N VAL A 671 2.57 34.07 17.94
CA VAL A 671 4.05 34.00 17.89
C VAL A 671 4.65 34.52 19.21
N LYS A 672 4.94 33.60 20.13
CA LYS A 672 5.46 33.90 21.48
C LYS A 672 6.98 33.68 21.58
N PRO A 673 7.77 34.58 22.22
CA PRO A 673 9.19 34.37 22.42
C PRO A 673 9.45 33.19 23.37
N ILE A 674 10.08 32.13 22.86
CA ILE A 674 10.39 30.90 23.61
C ILE A 674 11.88 30.60 23.41
N LYS A 675 12.58 30.23 24.50
CA LYS A 675 14.00 29.82 24.41
C LYS A 675 14.07 28.41 23.82
N SER A 676 14.97 28.19 22.87
CA SER A 676 15.14 26.90 22.19
C SER A 676 15.52 25.74 23.11
N SER A 677 16.13 26.03 24.26
CA SER A 677 16.61 25.02 25.22
C SER A 677 15.56 24.58 26.25
N ILE A 678 14.34 25.13 26.23
CA ILE A 678 13.30 24.80 27.22
C ILE A 678 12.44 23.66 26.69
N GLN A 679 12.28 22.61 27.50
CA GLN A 679 11.23 21.60 27.35
C GLN A 679 9.91 22.19 27.87
N LEU A 680 8.91 22.29 27.00
CA LEU A 680 7.57 22.74 27.41
C LEU A 680 6.80 21.57 28.04
N ASP A 681 5.78 21.88 28.83
CA ASP A 681 4.80 20.93 29.38
C ASP A 681 3.56 20.76 28.47
N TYR A 682 3.61 21.38 27.29
CA TYR A 682 2.60 21.28 26.22
C TYR A 682 3.29 21.35 24.86
N SER A 683 2.57 20.95 23.82
CA SER A 683 2.87 21.31 22.44
C SER A 683 1.85 22.30 21.89
N TYR A 684 2.29 23.19 21.01
CA TYR A 684 1.41 24.11 20.29
C TYR A 684 1.73 24.09 18.80
N THR A 685 0.69 23.90 18.01
CA THR A 685 0.76 24.04 16.55
C THR A 685 -0.23 25.11 16.12
N GLY A 686 0.18 26.01 15.24
CA GLY A 686 -0.66 27.11 14.73
C GLY A 686 -0.42 27.36 13.25
N ASP A 687 -1.47 27.73 12.54
CA ASP A 687 -1.45 28.00 11.10
C ASP A 687 -2.59 28.98 10.74
N PHE A 688 -2.77 29.25 9.45
CA PHE A 688 -3.82 30.13 8.97
C PHE A 688 -4.35 29.73 7.60
N ASN A 689 -5.60 30.11 7.32
CA ASN A 689 -6.22 30.06 6.01
C ASN A 689 -6.71 31.45 5.58
N ILE A 690 -6.87 31.65 4.27
CA ILE A 690 -7.66 32.74 3.75
C ILE A 690 -9.10 32.25 3.69
N GLN A 691 -9.92 32.72 4.63
CA GLN A 691 -11.33 32.35 4.72
C GLN A 691 -12.12 33.05 3.62
N PHE A 692 -11.85 34.34 3.42
CA PHE A 692 -12.58 35.14 2.45
C PHE A 692 -11.69 36.27 1.91
N TYR A 693 -11.81 36.55 0.62
CA TYR A 693 -11.16 37.69 -0.02
C TYR A 693 -12.06 38.23 -1.13
N LYS A 694 -12.45 39.50 -1.00
CA LYS A 694 -13.22 40.21 -2.02
C LYS A 694 -12.94 41.70 -1.94
N ASN A 695 -12.77 42.35 -3.10
CA ASN A 695 -12.42 43.75 -3.24
C ASN A 695 -11.23 44.12 -2.33
N ASN A 696 -11.49 44.89 -1.27
CA ASN A 696 -10.50 45.38 -0.32
C ASN A 696 -10.56 44.65 1.03
N LEU A 697 -11.50 43.73 1.25
CA LEU A 697 -11.62 42.97 2.49
C LEU A 697 -10.89 41.62 2.37
N LEU A 698 -9.99 41.38 3.32
CA LEU A 698 -9.40 40.07 3.57
C LEU A 698 -9.85 39.55 4.94
N VAL A 699 -10.35 38.32 4.97
CA VAL A 699 -10.64 37.58 6.20
C VAL A 699 -9.69 36.41 6.31
N LEU A 700 -8.88 36.41 7.36
CA LEU A 700 -7.95 35.33 7.69
C LEU A 700 -8.49 34.53 8.86
N GLU A 701 -8.57 33.22 8.70
CA GLU A 701 -8.75 32.29 9.81
C GLU A 701 -7.37 31.99 10.39
N LEU A 702 -7.12 32.40 11.64
CA LEU A 702 -5.95 32.00 12.40
C LEU A 702 -6.36 30.88 13.35
N TYR A 703 -5.74 29.72 13.22
CA TYR A 703 -6.11 28.57 14.03
C TYR A 703 -4.89 27.93 14.68
N GLY A 704 -5.13 27.19 15.76
CA GLY A 704 -4.09 26.46 16.44
C GLY A 704 -4.62 25.42 17.41
N TYR A 705 -3.73 24.55 17.87
CA TYR A 705 -4.03 23.45 18.76
C TYR A 705 -3.00 23.41 19.89
N ASN A 706 -3.45 23.62 21.11
CA ASN A 706 -2.65 23.57 22.32
C ASN A 706 -2.87 22.22 23.02
N TYR A 707 -1.85 21.38 23.08
CA TYR A 707 -1.92 20.07 23.72
C TYR A 707 -1.00 20.02 24.95
N PRO A 708 -1.54 20.23 26.18
CA PRO A 708 -0.84 19.89 27.41
C PRO A 708 -0.49 18.40 27.41
N PHE A 709 0.78 18.06 27.66
CA PHE A 709 1.20 16.66 27.62
C PHE A 709 0.51 15.85 28.71
N GLY A 710 0.01 14.66 28.35
CA GLY A 710 -0.76 13.79 29.24
C GLY A 710 -2.24 14.15 29.38
N ALA A 711 -2.72 15.23 28.76
CA ALA A 711 -4.14 15.52 28.68
C ALA A 711 -4.87 14.53 27.74
N ALA A 712 -6.16 14.30 28.01
CA ALA A 712 -7.00 13.43 27.17
C ALA A 712 -7.12 13.97 25.73
N HIS A 713 -7.18 15.29 25.57
CA HIS A 713 -7.13 16.00 24.30
C HIS A 713 -6.54 17.40 24.52
N GLY A 714 -6.19 18.06 23.43
CA GLY A 714 -5.77 19.45 23.42
C GLY A 714 -6.97 20.38 23.25
N MET A 715 -6.72 21.67 23.23
CA MET A 715 -7.71 22.70 22.99
C MET A 715 -7.42 23.38 21.66
N PRO A 716 -8.32 23.28 20.67
CA PRO A 716 -8.21 24.07 19.46
C PRO A 716 -8.57 25.52 19.76
N SER A 717 -8.07 26.42 18.93
CA SER A 717 -8.35 27.85 18.94
C SER A 717 -8.58 28.30 17.50
N GLU A 718 -9.60 29.12 17.29
CA GLU A 718 -9.89 29.77 16.01
C GLU A 718 -10.14 31.26 16.26
N ASN A 719 -9.54 32.10 15.42
CA ASN A 719 -9.69 33.55 15.45
C ASN A 719 -9.72 34.10 14.02
N TYR A 720 -10.83 34.75 13.67
CA TYR A 720 -11.02 35.33 12.34
C TYR A 720 -10.70 36.83 12.35
N VAL A 721 -9.84 37.24 11.43
CA VAL A 721 -9.28 38.58 11.38
C VAL A 721 -9.71 39.26 10.08
N HIS A 722 -10.46 40.36 10.20
CA HIS A 722 -11.06 41.11 9.09
C HIS A 722 -10.24 42.36 8.83
N ILE A 723 -9.64 42.49 7.65
CA ILE A 723 -8.65 43.52 7.34
C ILE A 723 -9.03 44.25 6.06
N ASN A 724 -9.04 45.57 6.11
CA ASN A 724 -9.08 46.41 4.93
C ASN A 724 -7.66 46.51 4.32
N LEU A 725 -7.48 46.00 3.11
CA LEU A 725 -6.19 45.97 2.42
C LEU A 725 -5.71 47.34 1.93
N VAL A 726 -6.55 48.37 1.96
CA VAL A 726 -6.16 49.74 1.61
C VAL A 726 -5.78 50.53 2.85
N SER A 727 -6.65 50.57 3.87
CA SER A 727 -6.43 51.37 5.08
C SER A 727 -5.62 50.64 6.16
N GLY A 728 -5.53 49.31 6.10
CA GLY A 728 -4.97 48.47 7.17
C GLY A 728 -5.84 48.36 8.43
N GLU A 729 -7.09 48.86 8.37
CA GLU A 729 -8.04 48.79 9.48
C GLU A 729 -8.46 47.34 9.77
N PHE A 730 -8.57 47.00 11.06
CA PHE A 730 -9.08 45.72 11.53
C PHE A 730 -10.52 45.90 12.00
N TYR A 731 -11.44 45.13 11.43
CA TYR A 731 -12.86 45.22 11.78
C TYR A 731 -13.28 44.24 12.87
N ARG A 732 -14.13 44.72 13.76
CA ARG A 732 -14.88 43.99 14.78
C ARG A 732 -16.35 43.84 14.35
N LEU A 733 -17.09 42.99 15.05
CA LEU A 733 -18.49 42.70 14.75
C LEU A 733 -19.34 43.98 14.74
N GLU A 734 -19.14 44.85 15.73
CA GLU A 734 -19.81 46.15 15.85
C GLU A 734 -19.63 47.07 14.63
N ASN A 735 -18.51 46.96 13.89
CA ASN A 735 -18.23 47.82 12.75
C ASN A 735 -19.13 47.50 11.53
N LEU A 736 -19.78 46.33 11.53
CA LEU A 736 -20.70 45.92 10.47
C LEU A 736 -22.08 46.60 10.60
N PHE A 737 -22.43 47.08 11.79
CA PHE A 737 -23.80 47.51 12.12
C PHE A 737 -23.92 49.01 12.35
N LYS A 738 -25.13 49.55 12.13
CA LYS A 738 -25.45 50.96 12.40
C LYS A 738 -25.34 51.23 13.90
N ALA A 739 -24.86 52.41 14.27
CA ALA A 739 -24.88 52.86 15.67
C ALA A 739 -26.32 52.85 16.22
N GLY A 740 -26.53 52.28 17.40
CA GLY A 740 -27.87 52.16 18.02
C GLY A 740 -28.78 51.08 17.42
N SER A 741 -28.28 50.23 16.50
CA SER A 741 -29.07 49.14 15.90
C SER A 741 -29.44 48.01 16.86
N HIS A 742 -28.82 47.96 18.05
CA HIS A 742 -28.98 46.86 19.00
C HIS A 742 -28.68 45.47 18.41
N TYR A 743 -27.67 45.39 17.53
CA TYR A 743 -27.30 44.16 16.82
C TYR A 743 -27.10 42.95 17.75
N VAL A 744 -26.48 43.12 18.93
CA VAL A 744 -26.30 42.05 19.92
C VAL A 744 -27.62 41.37 20.26
N LYS A 745 -28.66 42.16 20.55
CA LYS A 745 -29.98 41.64 20.88
C LYS A 745 -30.61 40.92 19.68
N ILE A 746 -30.54 41.52 18.50
CA ILE A 746 -31.16 40.98 17.29
C ILE A 746 -30.51 39.65 16.88
N LEU A 747 -29.18 39.61 16.78
CA LEU A 747 -28.44 38.39 16.47
C LEU A 747 -28.65 37.33 17.56
N SER A 748 -28.73 37.75 18.84
CA SER A 748 -28.97 36.81 19.92
C SER A 748 -30.31 36.08 19.76
N THR A 749 -31.36 36.83 19.40
CA THR A 749 -32.71 36.29 19.16
C THR A 749 -32.74 35.35 17.96
N ILE A 750 -32.07 35.70 16.85
CA ILE A 750 -31.99 34.81 15.67
C ILE A 750 -31.35 33.47 16.04
N ILE A 751 -30.22 33.50 16.78
CA ILE A 751 -29.53 32.28 17.21
C ILE A 751 -30.36 31.48 18.21
N GLU A 752 -31.07 32.14 19.14
CA GLU A 752 -31.98 31.47 20.09
C GLU A 752 -33.09 30.70 19.35
N GLU A 753 -33.66 31.32 18.31
CA GLU A 753 -34.67 30.69 17.46
C GLU A 753 -34.12 29.52 16.66
N GLU A 754 -32.90 29.63 16.11
CA GLU A 754 -32.21 28.53 15.43
C GLU A 754 -31.97 27.35 16.38
N ILE A 755 -31.42 27.59 17.57
CA ILE A 755 -31.19 26.53 18.57
C ILE A 755 -32.50 25.80 18.93
N LYS A 756 -33.60 26.55 19.05
CA LYS A 756 -34.89 25.99 19.45
C LYS A 756 -35.58 25.19 18.34
N ASN A 757 -35.45 25.63 17.09
CA ASN A 757 -36.26 25.12 15.98
C ASN A 757 -35.48 24.22 15.01
N ASN A 758 -34.15 24.23 15.04
CA ASN A 758 -33.32 23.45 14.14
C ASN A 758 -32.67 22.26 14.89
N PRO A 759 -33.04 21.00 14.56
CA PRO A 759 -32.56 19.81 15.26
C PRO A 759 -31.05 19.60 15.13
N ASP A 760 -30.39 20.23 14.15
CA ASP A 760 -28.94 20.16 13.98
C ASP A 760 -28.20 20.73 15.19
N TYR A 761 -28.81 21.65 15.95
CA TYR A 761 -28.23 22.23 17.17
C TYR A 761 -28.68 21.54 18.47
N SER A 762 -29.26 20.34 18.40
CA SER A 762 -29.70 19.58 19.57
C SER A 762 -28.57 19.19 20.55
N TYR A 763 -27.31 19.34 20.15
CA TYR A 763 -26.14 19.16 21.01
C TYR A 763 -25.84 20.35 21.93
N VAL A 764 -26.49 21.51 21.71
CA VAL A 764 -26.33 22.68 22.57
C VAL A 764 -26.84 22.34 23.97
N PHE A 765 -26.07 22.69 24.99
CA PHE A 765 -26.43 22.39 26.36
C PHE A 765 -27.71 23.15 26.76
N PRO A 766 -28.65 22.49 27.46
CA PRO A 766 -29.82 23.17 28.00
C PRO A 766 -29.40 24.39 28.83
N ASP A 767 -30.06 25.52 28.59
CA ASP A 767 -29.86 26.81 29.28
C ASP A 767 -28.46 27.43 29.18
N ALA A 768 -27.53 26.88 28.38
CA ALA A 768 -26.17 27.41 28.28
C ALA A 768 -26.06 28.65 27.38
N TYR A 769 -26.93 28.77 26.38
CA TYR A 769 -26.97 29.93 25.51
C TYR A 769 -27.72 31.09 26.17
N THR A 770 -27.02 32.21 26.39
CA THR A 770 -27.56 33.41 27.06
C THR A 770 -27.51 34.67 26.18
N GLY A 771 -27.26 34.49 24.89
CA GLY A 771 -27.01 35.57 23.93
C GLY A 771 -25.53 35.71 23.54
N ILE A 772 -25.28 36.52 22.52
CA ILE A 772 -23.92 36.84 22.05
C ILE A 772 -23.32 38.00 22.85
N LYS A 773 -21.99 38.11 22.84
CA LYS A 773 -21.24 39.26 23.37
C LYS A 773 -21.10 40.35 22.29
N GLU A 774 -20.75 41.58 22.68
CA GLU A 774 -20.45 42.66 21.71
C GLU A 774 -19.25 42.29 20.83
N ASP A 775 -18.23 41.67 21.41
CA ASP A 775 -17.03 41.19 20.74
C ASP A 775 -17.12 39.70 20.34
N GLN A 776 -18.34 39.17 20.12
CA GLN A 776 -18.54 37.77 19.75
C GLN A 776 -17.70 37.42 18.50
N PRO A 777 -16.95 36.31 18.52
CA PRO A 777 -16.22 35.85 17.36
C PRO A 777 -17.15 35.57 16.18
N PHE A 778 -16.70 36.00 15.00
CA PHE A 778 -17.49 35.91 13.77
C PHE A 778 -16.59 35.77 12.55
N TYR A 779 -17.18 35.35 11.43
CA TYR A 779 -16.61 35.51 10.10
C TYR A 779 -17.73 35.73 9.09
N LEU A 780 -17.37 35.93 7.82
CA LEU A 780 -18.35 36.13 6.75
C LEU A 780 -17.91 35.45 5.45
N ASP A 781 -18.90 35.14 4.63
CA ASP A 781 -18.73 34.83 3.21
C ASP A 781 -19.42 35.92 2.35
N GLU A 782 -19.67 35.63 1.08
CA GLU A 782 -20.29 36.59 0.16
C GLU A 782 -21.70 37.03 0.57
N ASP A 783 -22.46 36.16 1.24
CA ASP A 783 -23.90 36.33 1.47
C ASP A 783 -24.31 36.21 2.94
N ASN A 784 -23.42 35.75 3.83
CA ASN A 784 -23.77 35.36 5.19
C ASN A 784 -22.75 35.85 6.22
N LEU A 785 -23.28 36.19 7.39
CA LEU A 785 -22.55 36.34 8.64
C LEU A 785 -22.55 35.01 9.39
N TYR A 786 -21.41 34.62 9.95
CA TYR A 786 -21.28 33.44 10.78
C TYR A 786 -20.86 33.85 12.18
N ILE A 787 -21.66 33.50 13.19
CA ILE A 787 -21.35 33.71 14.60
C ILE A 787 -20.95 32.38 15.20
N TYR A 788 -19.80 32.31 15.86
CA TYR A 788 -19.31 31.06 16.44
C TYR A 788 -18.95 31.17 17.92
N PHE A 789 -18.94 30.01 18.57
CA PHE A 789 -18.66 29.84 19.99
C PHE A 789 -17.44 28.93 20.16
N GLN A 790 -16.69 29.14 21.23
CA GLN A 790 -15.51 28.34 21.55
C GLN A 790 -15.93 26.91 21.99
N PRO A 791 -15.04 25.91 21.87
CA PRO A 791 -15.30 24.58 22.39
C PRO A 791 -15.67 24.66 23.88
N TYR A 792 -16.69 23.88 24.29
CA TYR A 792 -17.30 23.91 25.63
C TYR A 792 -18.10 25.17 26.01
N GLU A 793 -18.16 26.21 25.18
CA GLU A 793 -18.86 27.45 25.57
C GLU A 793 -20.38 27.22 25.68
N ILE A 794 -20.99 26.57 24.68
CA ILE A 794 -22.43 26.26 24.68
C ILE A 794 -22.76 24.80 24.34
N GLY A 795 -21.76 23.98 24.03
CA GLY A 795 -21.95 22.59 23.62
C GLY A 795 -20.71 21.73 23.91
N PRO A 796 -20.79 20.40 23.76
CA PRO A 796 -19.68 19.50 24.06
C PRO A 796 -18.50 19.71 23.09
N TYR A 797 -17.30 19.29 23.48
CA TYR A 797 -16.09 19.37 22.63
C TYR A 797 -16.28 18.74 21.24
N ALA A 798 -17.04 17.65 21.15
CA ALA A 798 -17.33 16.96 19.90
C ALA A 798 -18.09 17.83 18.88
N ALA A 799 -18.79 18.89 19.34
CA ALA A 799 -19.42 19.86 18.47
C ALA A 799 -18.43 20.86 17.85
N GLY A 800 -17.15 20.84 18.25
CA GLY A 800 -16.11 21.75 17.77
C GLY A 800 -16.40 23.19 18.16
N PHE A 801 -16.55 24.05 17.15
CA PHE A 801 -16.96 25.44 17.29
C PHE A 801 -18.42 25.59 16.83
N PRO A 802 -19.41 25.55 17.75
CA PRO A 802 -20.81 25.78 17.38
C PRO A 802 -20.93 27.08 16.59
N THR A 803 -21.43 26.99 15.36
CA THR A 803 -21.45 28.11 14.41
C THR A 803 -22.84 28.29 13.84
N PHE A 804 -23.34 29.52 13.85
CA PHE A 804 -24.66 29.89 13.37
C PHE A 804 -24.53 30.80 12.16
N LYS A 805 -25.16 30.37 11.07
CA LYS A 805 -25.20 31.09 9.80
C LYS A 805 -26.39 32.04 9.79
N ILE A 806 -26.14 33.32 9.54
CA ILE A 806 -27.15 34.38 9.47
C ILE A 806 -27.02 35.06 8.09
N PRO A 807 -27.97 34.83 7.16
CA PRO A 807 -27.97 35.49 5.87
C PRO A 807 -28.00 37.02 6.01
N PHE A 808 -27.20 37.74 5.24
CA PHE A 808 -27.19 39.21 5.28
C PHE A 808 -28.55 39.80 4.92
N LEU A 809 -29.33 39.11 4.07
CA LEU A 809 -30.68 39.52 3.70
C LEU A 809 -31.61 39.65 4.93
N ASP A 810 -31.44 38.80 5.94
CA ASP A 810 -32.31 38.77 7.13
C ASP A 810 -31.95 39.88 8.12
N ILE A 811 -30.76 40.46 8.00
CA ILE A 811 -30.24 41.51 8.90
C ILE A 811 -29.86 42.80 8.16
N MET A 812 -30.27 42.96 6.90
CA MET A 812 -29.85 44.09 6.05
C MET A 812 -30.25 45.45 6.64
N ASP A 813 -31.39 45.53 7.32
CA ASP A 813 -31.90 46.77 7.91
C ASP A 813 -30.98 47.34 9.00
N ILE A 814 -30.17 46.48 9.65
CA ILE A 814 -29.25 46.88 10.71
C ILE A 814 -27.80 47.04 10.25
N ILE A 815 -27.45 46.53 9.06
CA ILE A 815 -26.10 46.65 8.49
C ILE A 815 -25.80 48.10 8.11
N HIS A 816 -24.62 48.59 8.47
CA HIS A 816 -24.15 49.91 8.07
C HIS A 816 -23.56 49.85 6.66
N THR A 817 -24.43 49.86 5.65
CA THR A 817 -24.03 49.73 4.24
C THR A 817 -23.12 50.85 3.75
N GLU A 818 -23.22 52.04 4.34
CA GLU A 818 -22.33 53.17 4.05
C GLU A 818 -21.01 53.15 4.84
N GLY A 819 -20.87 52.21 5.79
CA GLY A 819 -19.73 52.07 6.68
C GLY A 819 -18.50 51.48 6.00
N SER A 820 -17.31 51.77 6.55
CA SER A 820 -16.02 51.33 5.97
C SER A 820 -15.92 49.81 5.84
N PHE A 821 -16.48 49.04 6.79
CA PHE A 821 -16.46 47.58 6.73
C PHE A 821 -17.29 47.06 5.54
N TRP A 822 -18.55 47.48 5.41
CA TRP A 822 -19.41 47.04 4.30
C TRP A 822 -18.87 47.49 2.94
N LYS A 823 -18.35 48.72 2.86
CA LYS A 823 -17.72 49.23 1.64
C LYS A 823 -16.48 48.45 1.24
N ALA A 824 -15.59 48.12 2.18
CA ALA A 824 -14.41 47.30 1.88
C ALA A 824 -14.78 45.92 1.30
N PHE A 825 -15.97 45.42 1.65
CA PHE A 825 -16.50 44.15 1.21
C PHE A 825 -17.27 44.22 -0.13
N LYS A 826 -18.14 45.21 -0.33
CA LYS A 826 -19.09 45.28 -1.47
C LYS A 826 -18.74 46.32 -2.54
N GLU A 827 -17.88 47.29 -2.24
CA GLU A 827 -17.41 48.36 -3.14
C GLU A 827 -15.90 48.27 -3.37
#